data_AF-A0A368EV35-F1
#
_entry.id   AF-A0A368EV35-F1
#
_cell.length_a   1.000
_cell.length_b   1.000
_cell.length_c   1.000
_cell.angle_alpha   90.00
_cell.angle_beta   90.00
_cell.angle_gamma   90.00
#
_symmetry.space_group_name_H-M   'P 1'
#
loop_
_entity.id
_entity.type
_entity.pdbx_description
1 polymer ?
#
loop_
_entity_poly.entity_id
_entity_poly.type
_entity_poly.pdbx_seq_one_letter_code
_entity_poly.pdbx_strand_id
1 'polypeptide(L)'
;MTTNKILSITCVVAIASTLGLAYFWDDFLGGLSVNVSMDRELALEEAKAASEDFEILGDNLDQAAAYSFSSSLRDYVELKQGGREKFQSIIDSDVFSPYNWVVRIFKEGQVAEATFAFKPDGSSNGYRVKIPEDHDSDSLSEEDALSLATLKINDHWSGNFADYSLIESSFEEMPNSRVDHSFVFEHKLQDIGDAKYRLNVDVSGSMVSSVSPSAFIPESFNREFANIRSDNDTIAMFANFAFLGIYMLVIGVGSIIIFYRTGWLRWKSSLLAAAFIATTSTLVQLNFFPTMWMAYDTATSKSQFMIEGLLAMLANGVVNFLLFGATFVIAESLTRRAFPEHIQLWKTWTMNVANSKRVLNDTVFAYLIVPIKLAIVGAFYILMEKYFGFWSPASSMADPNYLASIFPWYTGIAISLQAGFWEEMLFRAVPIGAGVLIGQRYNMRFTGLAIAMVLQALIFGAGHANYPAQPSYARVVELFLPSIIVYGMLYLKLGVIFGAITHYLYDVLLFSLPIWYSSGYVVDKFMTVLCGAIPLLVILYFRMKANGWSELDDKALNKGFKPTPPEMSEHKEEAKAVVRDGSPLNKKILLGSIIFIVIGMTSLKFSDSDVSIDSPSIDREQAISIAEEFLSANDIELAAGYEGYAMITTTYPGSRFIWEELGSDTFNDLLGSYVLGPRWKVRFAKFDGEVETRAREVVVSVDFEGKPIRFYNKFPENEAGAILSQAEAKIIADQALSDHFNLNQSMVSLVSAIESQKPERLDWIFTYKEDKNVSYEGSQLESVITVSGDQLAGFSQSIYVPEEWSRMIRDREGFSGMLAMLFSIPGGLFIGGLLLIRSFKMLMDSKLNLRKGVFFGAIIFVSAIVAFFNDSSFFMTLPTDQPIGNLMTTMYISAMIGFLVVALAQVLFFGGLGTMLKPTLNRSSISDSIVGGFIAALLATTFAMIAGSFQLDLNPNFPRINLSGLYYPIIDTFNIYGGFVAVAFSLFFAKTLFEITDGYANTVKSNIYGVLLAMFVYGGTIEMQYTIGPSLIAIILYSTLLFLIYKFIIKNNYMLIPFMVLFERIISTFSSNELGAFNSYPNEAIFMVVSYLVGIVVWVQLTKFFFDTDQ
;
A
#
# COMPACT_ATOMS: atom_id res chain seq x y z
N MET A 1 3.92 -8.68 -44.62
CA MET A 1 2.60 -9.26 -44.90
C MET A 1 2.68 -10.76 -44.78
N THR A 2 1.74 -11.41 -44.08
CA THR A 2 1.75 -12.86 -43.92
C THR A 2 1.18 -13.54 -45.18
N THR A 3 2.04 -14.30 -45.86
CA THR A 3 1.65 -15.07 -47.06
C THR A 3 0.99 -16.39 -46.68
N ASN A 4 0.17 -16.95 -47.57
CA ASN A 4 -0.44 -18.27 -47.38
C ASN A 4 0.62 -19.36 -47.11
N LYS A 5 1.79 -19.30 -47.76
CA LYS A 5 2.90 -20.23 -47.52
C LYS A 5 3.39 -20.18 -46.06
N ILE A 6 3.54 -18.97 -45.52
CA ILE A 6 3.95 -18.79 -44.12
C ILE A 6 2.87 -19.31 -43.18
N LEU A 7 1.59 -19.04 -43.46
CA LEU A 7 0.48 -19.57 -42.67
C LEU A 7 0.45 -21.09 -42.66
N SER A 8 0.62 -21.75 -43.82
CA SER A 8 0.65 -23.21 -43.90
C SER A 8 1.80 -23.81 -43.08
N ILE A 9 3.01 -23.25 -43.17
CA ILE A 9 4.16 -23.70 -42.38
C ILE A 9 3.89 -23.52 -40.89
N THR A 10 3.40 -22.34 -40.50
CA THR A 10 3.12 -22.02 -39.09
C THR A 10 2.01 -22.92 -38.54
N CYS A 11 1.01 -23.26 -39.35
CA CYS A 11 -0.06 -24.19 -39.00
C CYS A 11 0.50 -25.59 -38.72
N VAL A 12 1.39 -26.10 -39.56
CA VAL A 12 2.06 -27.40 -39.31
C VAL A 12 2.86 -27.37 -38.01
N VAL A 13 3.62 -26.31 -37.75
CA VAL A 13 4.39 -26.16 -36.51
C VAL A 13 3.47 -26.02 -35.29
N ALA A 14 2.37 -25.28 -35.41
CA ALA A 14 1.37 -25.12 -34.35
C ALA A 14 0.71 -26.45 -34.00
N ILE A 15 0.30 -27.25 -35.00
CA ILE A 15 -0.26 -28.59 -34.80
C ILE A 15 0.77 -29.50 -34.12
N ALA A 16 2.02 -29.50 -34.59
CA ALA A 16 3.09 -30.28 -33.97
C ALA A 16 3.33 -29.84 -32.51
N SER A 17 3.27 -28.53 -32.23
CA SER A 17 3.40 -27.97 -30.88
C SER A 17 2.24 -28.39 -29.99
N THR A 18 1.00 -28.35 -30.48
CA THR A 18 -0.18 -28.83 -29.74
C THR A 18 -0.11 -30.31 -29.44
N LEU A 19 0.31 -31.15 -30.39
CA LEU A 19 0.49 -32.58 -30.17
C LEU A 19 1.61 -32.86 -29.15
N GLY A 20 2.72 -32.12 -29.22
CA GLY A 20 3.80 -32.21 -28.24
C GLY A 20 3.33 -31.79 -26.84
N LEU A 21 2.62 -30.68 -26.74
CA LEU A 21 2.03 -30.22 -25.48
C LEU A 21 1.05 -31.23 -24.90
N ALA A 22 0.20 -31.86 -25.71
CA ALA A 22 -0.73 -32.89 -25.25
C ALA A 22 -0.01 -34.14 -24.73
N TYR A 23 1.15 -34.48 -25.29
CA TYR A 23 1.96 -35.61 -24.84
C TYR A 23 2.72 -35.31 -23.54
N PHE A 24 3.23 -34.10 -23.37
CA PHE A 24 4.02 -33.67 -22.21
C PHE A 24 3.21 -32.79 -21.23
N TRP A 25 1.87 -32.82 -21.28
CA TRP A 25 1.05 -31.86 -20.54
C TRP A 25 1.28 -31.94 -19.02
N ASP A 26 1.31 -33.17 -18.50
CA ASP A 26 1.50 -33.46 -17.08
C ASP A 26 2.92 -33.07 -16.62
N ASP A 27 3.93 -33.23 -17.48
CA ASP A 27 5.31 -32.80 -17.24
C ASP A 27 5.50 -31.27 -17.39
N PHE A 28 4.68 -30.63 -18.23
CA PHE A 28 4.82 -29.23 -18.64
C PHE A 28 4.25 -28.26 -17.60
N LEU A 29 3.03 -28.48 -17.15
CA LEU A 29 2.35 -27.56 -16.24
C LEU A 29 2.36 -28.02 -14.80
N GLY A 30 2.75 -29.27 -14.52
CA GLY A 30 2.78 -29.84 -13.17
C GLY A 30 1.52 -29.47 -12.36
N GLY A 31 0.38 -29.36 -13.05
CA GLY A 31 -0.82 -28.76 -12.49
C GLY A 31 -1.34 -29.64 -11.37
N LEU A 32 -1.53 -29.04 -10.20
CA LEU A 32 -2.14 -29.77 -9.08
C LEU A 32 -3.55 -30.18 -9.48
N SER A 33 -3.84 -31.48 -9.39
CA SER A 33 -5.16 -32.00 -9.65
C SER A 33 -6.00 -31.78 -8.40
N VAL A 34 -6.90 -30.80 -8.45
CA VAL A 34 -7.89 -30.56 -7.41
C VAL A 34 -9.26 -30.71 -8.03
N ASN A 35 -9.98 -31.75 -7.64
CA ASN A 35 -11.36 -31.93 -8.09
C ASN A 35 -12.28 -31.12 -7.17
N VAL A 36 -12.67 -29.92 -7.62
CA VAL A 36 -13.63 -29.08 -6.90
C VAL A 36 -15.04 -29.46 -7.35
N SER A 37 -15.83 -30.06 -6.44
CA SER A 37 -17.24 -30.39 -6.69
C SER A 37 -18.20 -29.45 -5.97
N MET A 38 -17.80 -28.87 -4.84
CA MET A 38 -18.58 -27.83 -4.15
C MET A 38 -18.44 -26.49 -4.87
N ASP A 39 -19.55 -25.80 -5.11
CA ASP A 39 -19.57 -24.43 -5.60
C ASP A 39 -19.87 -23.42 -4.49
N ARG A 40 -19.82 -22.13 -4.83
CA ARG A 40 -20.02 -21.02 -3.89
C ARG A 40 -21.40 -21.07 -3.25
N GLU A 41 -22.44 -21.35 -4.03
CA GLU A 41 -23.82 -21.36 -3.57
C GLU A 41 -24.06 -22.49 -2.56
N LEU A 42 -23.54 -23.69 -2.83
CA LEU A 42 -23.59 -24.81 -1.89
C LEU A 42 -22.79 -24.51 -0.62
N ALA A 43 -21.60 -23.89 -0.73
CA ALA A 43 -20.83 -23.49 0.44
C ALA A 43 -21.60 -22.53 1.36
N LEU A 44 -22.30 -21.55 0.78
CA LEU A 44 -23.15 -20.62 1.53
C LEU A 44 -24.34 -21.32 2.20
N GLU A 45 -24.97 -22.28 1.51
CA GLU A 45 -26.08 -23.07 2.05
C GLU A 45 -25.65 -23.94 3.23
N GLU A 46 -24.56 -24.69 3.09
CA GLU A 46 -24.02 -25.56 4.15
C GLU A 46 -23.54 -24.75 5.36
N ALA A 47 -22.87 -23.63 5.15
CA ALA A 47 -22.46 -22.74 6.25
C ALA A 47 -23.64 -22.12 6.98
N LYS A 48 -24.73 -21.82 6.26
CA LYS A 48 -25.97 -21.35 6.87
C LYS A 48 -26.58 -22.43 7.75
N ALA A 49 -26.65 -23.66 7.28
CA ALA A 49 -27.16 -24.78 8.08
C ALA A 49 -26.29 -25.00 9.33
N ALA A 50 -24.96 -25.00 9.19
CA ALA A 50 -24.03 -25.12 10.31
C ALA A 50 -24.15 -23.95 11.32
N SER A 51 -24.53 -22.75 10.87
CA SER A 51 -24.74 -21.61 11.77
C SER A 51 -25.94 -21.78 12.71
N GLU A 52 -26.89 -22.65 12.38
CA GLU A 52 -28.08 -22.90 13.22
C GLU A 52 -27.73 -23.64 14.51
N ASP A 53 -26.57 -24.31 14.57
CA ASP A 53 -26.07 -24.98 15.78
C ASP A 53 -25.54 -23.98 16.84
N PHE A 54 -25.42 -22.69 16.48
CA PHE A 54 -24.84 -21.64 17.32
C PHE A 54 -25.82 -20.51 17.60
N GLU A 55 -26.62 -20.66 18.65
CA GLU A 55 -27.64 -19.67 19.06
C GLU A 55 -27.07 -18.24 19.25
N ILE A 56 -25.80 -18.11 19.62
CA ILE A 56 -25.12 -16.83 19.86
C ILE A 56 -25.05 -15.93 18.61
N LEU A 57 -25.10 -16.52 17.41
CA LEU A 57 -25.12 -15.76 16.16
C LEU A 57 -26.46 -15.04 15.96
N GLY A 58 -27.56 -15.60 16.49
CA GLY A 58 -28.90 -15.09 16.32
C GLY A 58 -29.40 -15.13 14.86
N ASP A 59 -30.41 -14.31 14.56
CA ASP A 59 -31.10 -14.32 13.27
C ASP A 59 -30.65 -13.20 12.30
N ASN A 60 -30.98 -13.38 11.01
CA ASN A 60 -30.75 -12.43 9.91
C ASN A 60 -29.27 -12.15 9.64
N LEU A 61 -28.50 -13.23 9.49
CA LEU A 61 -27.06 -13.20 9.24
C LEU A 61 -26.73 -12.92 7.77
N ASP A 62 -25.69 -12.13 7.55
CA ASP A 62 -25.06 -11.97 6.25
C ASP A 62 -23.97 -13.03 6.05
N GLN A 63 -23.60 -13.24 4.79
CA GLN A 63 -22.69 -14.30 4.42
C GLN A 63 -21.71 -13.84 3.35
N ALA A 64 -20.47 -14.30 3.46
CA ALA A 64 -19.42 -14.11 2.47
C ALA A 64 -18.65 -15.42 2.28
N ALA A 65 -18.24 -15.71 1.05
CA ALA A 65 -17.51 -16.92 0.74
C ALA A 65 -16.23 -16.58 -0.01
N ALA A 66 -15.17 -17.33 0.27
CA ALA A 66 -13.90 -17.31 -0.46
C ALA A 66 -13.40 -18.75 -0.66
N TYR A 67 -12.58 -18.96 -1.66
CA TYR A 67 -11.89 -20.23 -1.89
C TYR A 67 -10.40 -20.04 -1.65
N SER A 68 -9.92 -20.52 -0.50
CA SER A 68 -8.59 -20.29 0.06
C SER A 68 -7.60 -21.40 -0.29
N PHE A 69 -6.30 -21.07 -0.29
CA PHE A 69 -5.21 -22.01 -0.57
C PHE A 69 -3.97 -21.73 0.31
N SER A 70 -3.38 -22.77 0.89
CA SER A 70 -2.14 -22.68 1.68
C SER A 70 -0.89 -22.75 0.80
N SER A 71 -0.37 -21.59 0.39
CA SER A 71 0.84 -21.49 -0.44
C SER A 71 2.13 -21.83 0.31
N SER A 72 2.23 -21.52 1.61
CA SER A 72 3.42 -21.78 2.42
C SER A 72 3.71 -23.26 2.59
N LEU A 73 2.68 -24.09 2.83
CA LEU A 73 2.83 -25.54 2.90
C LEU A 73 3.31 -26.13 1.57
N ARG A 74 2.76 -25.66 0.44
CA ARG A 74 3.23 -26.06 -0.89
C ARG A 74 4.70 -25.74 -1.06
N ASP A 75 5.09 -24.50 -0.82
CA ASP A 75 6.46 -24.04 -1.05
C ASP A 75 7.46 -24.85 -0.20
N TYR A 76 7.10 -25.14 1.06
CA TYR A 76 7.88 -26.01 1.95
C TYR A 76 8.00 -27.43 1.41
N VAL A 77 6.88 -28.08 1.09
CA VAL A 77 6.87 -29.49 0.66
C VAL A 77 7.62 -29.66 -0.66
N GLU A 78 7.42 -28.76 -1.61
CA GLU A 78 8.08 -28.83 -2.90
C GLU A 78 9.60 -28.64 -2.80
N LEU A 79 10.06 -27.71 -1.95
CA LEU A 79 11.49 -27.41 -1.81
C LEU A 79 12.22 -28.37 -0.86
N LYS A 80 11.56 -28.92 0.16
CA LYS A 80 12.22 -29.67 1.25
C LYS A 80 11.78 -31.13 1.40
N GLN A 81 10.56 -31.52 1.00
CA GLN A 81 9.96 -32.81 1.42
C GLN A 81 9.57 -33.77 0.29
N GLY A 82 10.03 -33.54 -0.94
CA GLY A 82 9.84 -34.50 -2.04
C GLY A 82 9.17 -33.93 -3.28
N GLY A 83 9.11 -32.60 -3.43
CA GLY A 83 8.67 -31.99 -4.67
C GLY A 83 7.15 -32.01 -4.85
N ARG A 84 6.73 -31.77 -6.09
CA ARG A 84 5.33 -31.64 -6.49
C ARG A 84 4.51 -32.92 -6.25
N GLU A 85 5.10 -34.08 -6.51
CA GLU A 85 4.43 -35.38 -6.30
C GLU A 85 4.04 -35.59 -4.83
N LYS A 86 4.93 -35.21 -3.90
CA LYS A 86 4.61 -35.26 -2.48
C LYS A 86 3.47 -34.30 -2.13
N PHE A 87 3.48 -33.08 -2.66
CA PHE A 87 2.39 -32.13 -2.39
C PHE A 87 1.05 -32.61 -2.98
N GLN A 88 1.05 -33.21 -4.18
CA GLN A 88 -0.15 -33.85 -4.73
C GLN A 88 -0.64 -34.97 -3.82
N SER A 89 0.25 -35.79 -3.24
CA SER A 89 -0.17 -36.83 -2.29
C SER A 89 -0.84 -36.29 -1.02
N ILE A 90 -0.53 -35.04 -0.63
CA ILE A 90 -1.20 -34.36 0.50
C ILE A 90 -2.60 -33.90 0.08
N ILE A 91 -2.75 -33.34 -1.13
CA ILE A 91 -4.05 -32.95 -1.69
C ILE A 91 -4.96 -34.18 -1.83
N ASP A 92 -4.40 -35.31 -2.23
CA ASP A 92 -5.13 -36.58 -2.39
C ASP A 92 -5.40 -37.28 -1.04
N SER A 93 -4.80 -36.79 0.06
CA SER A 93 -4.98 -37.35 1.40
C SER A 93 -6.10 -36.65 2.18
N ASP A 94 -6.69 -37.36 3.14
CA ASP A 94 -7.71 -36.80 4.03
C ASP A 94 -7.16 -36.13 5.29
N VAL A 95 -5.84 -36.14 5.51
CA VAL A 95 -5.20 -35.66 6.75
C VAL A 95 -5.29 -34.15 6.89
N PHE A 96 -5.02 -33.43 5.80
CA PHE A 96 -5.04 -31.98 5.75
C PHE A 96 -5.48 -31.51 4.37
N SER A 97 -6.36 -30.52 4.31
CA SER A 97 -6.85 -29.94 3.06
C SER A 97 -6.16 -28.61 2.76
N PRO A 98 -5.24 -28.53 1.77
CA PRO A 98 -4.60 -27.27 1.41
C PRO A 98 -5.53 -26.26 0.72
N TYR A 99 -6.66 -26.73 0.16
CA TYR A 99 -7.66 -25.94 -0.55
C TYR A 99 -9.00 -25.98 0.18
N ASN A 100 -9.59 -24.84 0.50
CA ASN A 100 -10.84 -24.84 1.28
C ASN A 100 -11.80 -23.74 0.82
N TRP A 101 -13.08 -24.08 0.71
CA TRP A 101 -14.13 -23.07 0.80
C TRP A 101 -14.18 -22.54 2.23
N VAL A 102 -14.16 -21.22 2.39
CA VAL A 102 -14.25 -20.55 3.67
C VAL A 102 -15.43 -19.60 3.61
N VAL A 103 -16.41 -19.81 4.49
CA VAL A 103 -17.64 -19.02 4.53
C VAL A 103 -17.75 -18.32 5.87
N ARG A 104 -17.76 -16.99 5.82
CA ARG A 104 -17.99 -16.13 6.98
C ARG A 104 -19.47 -15.80 7.10
N ILE A 105 -20.01 -15.95 8.29
CA ILE A 105 -21.37 -15.60 8.71
C ILE A 105 -21.25 -14.49 9.74
N PHE A 106 -21.87 -13.35 9.50
CA PHE A 106 -21.69 -12.16 10.35
C PHE A 106 -22.91 -11.25 10.32
N LYS A 107 -22.92 -10.24 11.20
CA LYS A 107 -23.94 -9.20 11.21
C LYS A 107 -23.36 -7.86 11.63
N GLU A 108 -23.78 -6.80 10.95
CA GLU A 108 -23.40 -5.42 11.27
C GLU A 108 -23.71 -5.09 12.74
N GLY A 109 -22.75 -4.46 13.42
CA GLY A 109 -22.82 -4.09 14.83
C GLY A 109 -22.53 -5.24 15.79
N GLN A 110 -22.68 -6.50 15.39
CA GLN A 110 -22.49 -7.64 16.30
C GLN A 110 -21.03 -8.12 16.36
N VAL A 111 -20.59 -8.49 17.56
CA VAL A 111 -19.29 -9.13 17.76
C VAL A 111 -19.32 -10.59 17.31
N ALA A 112 -20.41 -11.29 17.65
CA ALA A 112 -20.57 -12.70 17.32
C ALA A 112 -20.59 -12.89 15.80
N GLU A 113 -19.69 -13.74 15.32
CA GLU A 113 -19.56 -14.12 13.91
C GLU A 113 -18.97 -15.52 13.83
N ALA A 114 -19.24 -16.21 12.73
CA ALA A 114 -18.71 -17.55 12.49
C ALA A 114 -17.98 -17.62 11.16
N THR A 115 -16.99 -18.50 11.08
CA THR A 115 -16.33 -18.89 9.84
C THR A 115 -16.34 -20.40 9.76
N PHE A 116 -16.86 -20.95 8.67
CA PHE A 116 -16.91 -22.38 8.40
C PHE A 116 -15.99 -22.70 7.22
N ALA A 117 -15.23 -23.78 7.33
CA ALA A 117 -14.36 -24.26 6.27
C ALA A 117 -14.88 -25.59 5.72
N PHE A 118 -14.81 -25.78 4.40
CA PHE A 118 -15.17 -27.01 3.71
C PHE A 118 -14.06 -27.41 2.74
N LYS A 119 -13.78 -28.71 2.65
CA LYS A 119 -12.86 -29.26 1.64
C LYS A 119 -13.44 -29.07 0.22
N PRO A 120 -12.65 -29.26 -0.86
CA PRO A 120 -13.13 -29.07 -2.24
C PRO A 120 -14.31 -29.98 -2.63
N ASP A 121 -14.49 -31.10 -1.93
CA ASP A 121 -15.57 -32.05 -2.13
C ASP A 121 -16.88 -31.67 -1.40
N GLY A 122 -16.82 -30.70 -0.48
CA GLY A 122 -17.93 -30.24 0.35
C GLY A 122 -17.93 -30.78 1.79
N SER A 123 -17.01 -31.67 2.16
CA SER A 123 -16.90 -32.16 3.53
C SER A 123 -16.45 -31.06 4.50
N SER A 124 -17.00 -31.04 5.72
CA SER A 124 -16.65 -30.03 6.73
C SER A 124 -15.19 -30.14 7.15
N ASN A 125 -14.50 -29.00 7.23
CA ASN A 125 -13.08 -28.89 7.52
C ASN A 125 -12.77 -27.85 8.61
N GLY A 126 -13.61 -27.80 9.64
CA GLY A 126 -13.42 -26.93 10.79
C GLY A 126 -14.24 -25.65 10.75
N TYR A 127 -14.24 -24.95 11.86
CA TYR A 127 -14.98 -23.72 12.07
C TYR A 127 -14.34 -22.85 13.16
N ARG A 128 -14.76 -21.59 13.22
CA ARG A 128 -14.45 -20.64 14.29
C ARG A 128 -15.66 -19.74 14.52
N VAL A 129 -16.15 -19.68 15.74
CA VAL A 129 -17.17 -18.74 16.22
C VAL A 129 -16.47 -17.75 17.16
N LYS A 130 -16.51 -16.47 16.81
CA LYS A 130 -16.05 -15.39 17.69
C LYS A 130 -17.10 -15.16 18.77
N ILE A 131 -16.69 -15.26 20.04
CA ILE A 131 -17.56 -15.04 21.21
C ILE A 131 -17.27 -13.65 21.79
N PRO A 132 -18.29 -12.81 22.06
CA PRO A 132 -18.11 -11.51 22.71
C PRO A 132 -17.46 -11.64 24.09
N GLU A 133 -16.60 -10.70 24.49
CA GLU A 133 -15.91 -10.75 25.79
C GLU A 133 -16.87 -10.71 26.99
N ASP A 134 -18.03 -10.06 26.83
CA ASP A 134 -19.05 -9.86 27.86
C ASP A 134 -20.12 -10.97 27.89
N HIS A 135 -20.09 -11.90 26.93
CA HIS A 135 -21.06 -13.00 26.86
C HIS A 135 -20.94 -13.92 28.08
N ASP A 136 -22.03 -13.99 28.85
CA ASP A 136 -22.14 -14.80 30.07
C ASP A 136 -22.19 -16.30 29.73
N SER A 137 -21.31 -17.07 30.36
CA SER A 137 -21.19 -18.52 30.16
C SER A 137 -20.48 -19.14 31.36
N ASP A 138 -20.90 -20.36 31.73
CA ASP A 138 -20.22 -21.11 32.78
C ASP A 138 -18.75 -21.36 32.42
N SER A 139 -17.84 -21.00 33.32
CA SER A 139 -16.41 -21.31 33.19
C SER A 139 -16.15 -22.78 33.54
N LEU A 140 -15.49 -23.49 32.62
CA LEU A 140 -15.09 -24.88 32.83
C LEU A 140 -13.66 -24.97 33.38
N SER A 141 -13.38 -26.04 34.14
CA SER A 141 -12.00 -26.42 34.45
C SER A 141 -11.28 -26.86 33.16
N GLU A 142 -9.96 -26.84 33.14
CA GLU A 142 -9.17 -27.30 32.00
C GLU A 142 -9.53 -28.75 31.59
N GLU A 143 -9.72 -29.65 32.57
CA GLU A 143 -10.08 -31.05 32.33
C GLU A 143 -11.49 -31.18 31.73
N ASP A 144 -12.46 -30.39 32.22
CA ASP A 144 -13.82 -30.38 31.71
C ASP A 144 -13.89 -29.75 30.31
N ALA A 145 -13.14 -28.67 30.07
CA ALA A 145 -13.03 -28.00 28.78
C ALA A 145 -12.38 -28.92 27.73
N LEU A 146 -11.31 -29.63 28.08
CA LEU A 146 -10.66 -30.62 27.21
C LEU A 146 -11.60 -31.81 26.90
N SER A 147 -12.37 -32.24 27.89
CA SER A 147 -13.39 -33.29 27.72
C SER A 147 -14.50 -32.85 26.77
N LEU A 148 -14.98 -31.61 26.92
CA LEU A 148 -15.98 -31.01 26.03
C LEU A 148 -15.44 -30.85 24.61
N ALA A 149 -14.21 -30.33 24.47
CA ALA A 149 -13.51 -30.21 23.18
C ALA A 149 -13.46 -31.55 22.45
N THR A 150 -12.99 -32.61 23.13
CA THR A 150 -12.88 -33.96 22.57
C THR A 150 -14.23 -34.54 22.15
N LEU A 151 -15.31 -34.23 22.89
CA LEU A 151 -16.65 -34.72 22.59
C LEU A 151 -17.22 -34.11 21.30
N LYS A 152 -17.00 -32.80 21.10
CA LYS A 152 -17.58 -32.02 20.00
C LYS A 152 -16.65 -31.79 18.80
N ILE A 153 -15.42 -32.28 18.86
CA ILE A 153 -14.39 -31.96 17.87
C ILE A 153 -14.76 -32.32 16.43
N ASN A 154 -15.59 -33.35 16.24
CA ASN A 154 -16.02 -33.82 14.91
C ASN A 154 -17.38 -33.25 14.47
N ASP A 155 -18.00 -32.33 15.21
CA ASP A 155 -19.32 -31.76 14.86
C ASP A 155 -19.28 -31.05 13.49
N HIS A 156 -18.23 -30.28 13.23
CA HIS A 156 -17.98 -29.60 11.94
C HIS A 156 -16.58 -29.85 11.37
N TRP A 157 -15.95 -30.97 11.73
CA TRP A 157 -14.67 -31.39 11.18
C TRP A 157 -14.70 -32.89 10.86
N SER A 158 -14.32 -33.24 9.63
CA SER A 158 -14.43 -34.61 9.10
C SER A 158 -13.19 -35.48 9.32
N GLY A 159 -12.18 -35.00 10.06
CA GLY A 159 -10.93 -35.74 10.27
C GLY A 159 -10.99 -36.78 11.38
N ASN A 160 -9.90 -37.54 11.54
CA ASN A 160 -9.79 -38.57 12.58
C ASN A 160 -9.02 -38.04 13.81
N PHE A 161 -9.74 -37.67 14.88
CA PHE A 161 -9.10 -37.16 16.10
C PHE A 161 -8.19 -38.17 16.80
N ALA A 162 -8.40 -39.49 16.64
CA ALA A 162 -7.61 -40.52 17.33
C ALA A 162 -6.10 -40.48 16.99
N ASP A 163 -5.76 -39.83 15.86
CA ASP A 163 -4.40 -39.68 15.39
C ASP A 163 -3.69 -38.42 15.94
N TYR A 164 -4.35 -37.65 16.81
CA TYR A 164 -3.81 -36.44 17.40
C TYR A 164 -3.38 -36.61 18.88
N SER A 165 -2.44 -35.78 19.33
CA SER A 165 -1.99 -35.67 20.73
C SER A 165 -1.90 -34.21 21.16
N LEU A 166 -2.36 -33.90 22.37
CA LEU A 166 -2.28 -32.56 22.95
C LEU A 166 -0.82 -32.14 23.15
N ILE A 167 -0.48 -30.91 22.73
CA ILE A 167 0.85 -30.32 22.87
C ILE A 167 0.86 -28.96 23.56
N GLU A 168 -0.25 -28.21 23.54
CA GLU A 168 -0.37 -26.91 24.21
C GLU A 168 -1.75 -26.81 24.87
N SER A 169 -1.79 -26.27 26.09
CA SER A 169 -2.98 -26.00 26.90
C SER A 169 -2.86 -24.61 27.52
N SER A 170 -3.74 -23.70 27.10
CA SER A 170 -3.72 -22.29 27.50
C SER A 170 -5.07 -21.85 28.02
N PHE A 171 -5.09 -20.82 28.88
CA PHE A 171 -6.34 -20.20 29.32
C PHE A 171 -6.26 -18.67 29.38
N GLU A 172 -7.42 -18.03 29.27
CA GLU A 172 -7.62 -16.59 29.44
C GLU A 172 -8.96 -16.34 30.17
N GLU A 173 -8.92 -15.57 31.25
CA GLU A 173 -10.08 -15.09 31.99
C GLU A 173 -10.51 -13.73 31.43
N MET A 174 -11.72 -13.69 30.89
CA MET A 174 -12.36 -12.49 30.34
C MET A 174 -12.79 -11.52 31.46
N PRO A 175 -13.06 -10.24 31.14
CA PRO A 175 -13.47 -9.25 32.15
C PRO A 175 -14.72 -9.63 32.97
N ASN A 176 -15.62 -10.46 32.41
CA ASN A 176 -16.81 -10.99 33.07
C ASN A 176 -16.55 -12.28 33.88
N SER A 177 -15.29 -12.68 34.06
CA SER A 177 -14.84 -13.90 34.74
C SER A 177 -15.13 -15.22 34.00
N ARG A 178 -15.57 -15.15 32.73
CA ARG A 178 -15.60 -16.32 31.84
C ARG A 178 -14.17 -16.77 31.54
N VAL A 179 -13.88 -18.06 31.67
CA VAL A 179 -12.59 -18.64 31.30
C VAL A 179 -12.70 -19.29 29.92
N ASP A 180 -11.84 -18.85 29.01
CA ASP A 180 -11.68 -19.42 27.68
C ASP A 180 -10.39 -20.25 27.65
N HIS A 181 -10.46 -21.47 27.12
CA HIS A 181 -9.34 -22.40 26.97
C HIS A 181 -8.97 -22.57 25.50
N SER A 182 -7.68 -22.67 25.21
CA SER A 182 -7.15 -22.98 23.89
C SER A 182 -6.24 -24.20 23.95
N PHE A 183 -6.51 -25.17 23.09
CA PHE A 183 -5.77 -26.42 22.98
C PHE A 183 -5.17 -26.56 21.59
N VAL A 184 -3.91 -26.97 21.51
CA VAL A 184 -3.28 -27.34 20.25
C VAL A 184 -2.93 -28.81 20.27
N PHE A 185 -3.41 -29.54 19.28
CA PHE A 185 -3.10 -30.95 19.08
C PHE A 185 -2.21 -31.13 17.86
N GLU A 186 -1.25 -32.05 17.93
CA GLU A 186 -0.38 -32.44 16.84
C GLU A 186 -0.73 -33.84 16.33
N HIS A 187 -0.75 -34.01 15.00
CA HIS A 187 -1.00 -35.31 14.36
C HIS A 187 0.22 -36.23 14.47
N LYS A 188 0.02 -37.53 14.71
CA LYS A 188 1.09 -38.55 14.85
C LYS A 188 1.86 -38.82 13.55
N LEU A 189 1.25 -38.55 12.40
CA LEU A 189 1.89 -38.68 11.08
C LEU A 189 2.96 -37.61 10.92
N GLN A 190 4.19 -38.06 10.68
CA GLN A 190 5.35 -37.21 10.43
C GLN A 190 5.94 -37.53 9.05
N ASP A 191 5.22 -37.15 8.00
CA ASP A 191 5.56 -37.47 6.61
C ASP A 191 5.92 -36.25 5.76
N ILE A 192 5.94 -35.07 6.37
CA ILE A 192 6.36 -33.78 5.79
C ILE A 192 7.54 -33.17 6.55
N GLY A 193 8.47 -34.00 7.02
CA GLY A 193 9.69 -33.58 7.72
C GLY A 193 9.44 -32.80 9.00
N ASP A 194 9.99 -31.58 9.07
CA ASP A 194 9.91 -30.71 10.26
C ASP A 194 8.57 -29.97 10.37
N ALA A 195 7.83 -29.85 9.26
CA ALA A 195 6.46 -29.36 9.31
C ALA A 195 5.54 -30.36 10.00
N LYS A 196 4.48 -29.87 10.65
CA LYS A 196 3.55 -30.70 11.44
C LYS A 196 2.10 -30.35 11.10
N TYR A 197 1.23 -31.36 11.06
CA TYR A 197 -0.21 -31.12 11.01
C TYR A 197 -0.71 -30.87 12.43
N ARG A 198 -1.42 -29.76 12.62
CA ARG A 198 -1.96 -29.35 13.92
C ARG A 198 -3.46 -29.08 13.84
N LEU A 199 -4.14 -29.27 14.96
CA LEU A 199 -5.54 -28.94 15.14
C LEU A 199 -5.67 -28.00 16.34
N ASN A 200 -6.11 -26.77 16.09
CA ASN A 200 -6.33 -25.78 17.13
C ASN A 200 -7.80 -25.84 17.56
N VAL A 201 -8.07 -25.95 18.85
CA VAL A 201 -9.41 -26.06 19.40
C VAL A 201 -9.58 -25.03 20.52
N ASP A 202 -10.56 -24.15 20.38
CA ASP A 202 -10.86 -23.12 21.38
C ASP A 202 -12.19 -23.47 22.07
N VAL A 203 -12.26 -23.29 23.38
CA VAL A 203 -13.45 -23.48 24.23
C VAL A 203 -13.70 -22.20 25.00
N SER A 204 -14.75 -21.47 24.65
CA SER A 204 -15.12 -20.22 25.34
C SER A 204 -16.21 -20.49 26.38
N GLY A 205 -15.87 -20.36 27.66
CA GLY A 205 -16.74 -20.80 28.76
C GLY A 205 -17.10 -22.29 28.64
N SER A 206 -18.37 -22.57 28.35
CA SER A 206 -18.92 -23.92 28.18
C SER A 206 -19.26 -24.29 26.73
N MET A 207 -18.68 -23.59 25.75
CA MET A 207 -18.92 -23.80 24.32
C MET A 207 -17.61 -24.02 23.56
N VAL A 208 -17.53 -25.07 22.73
CA VAL A 208 -16.43 -25.21 21.75
C VAL A 208 -16.62 -24.18 20.66
N SER A 209 -15.79 -23.13 20.70
CA SER A 209 -15.88 -21.97 19.82
C SER A 209 -15.08 -22.17 18.55
N SER A 210 -14.08 -23.06 18.50
CA SER A 210 -13.26 -23.25 17.30
C SER A 210 -12.73 -24.68 17.20
N VAL A 211 -12.70 -25.22 15.97
CA VAL A 211 -11.94 -26.43 15.59
C VAL A 211 -11.30 -26.14 14.24
N SER A 212 -9.99 -25.89 14.20
CA SER A 212 -9.29 -25.33 13.04
C SER A 212 -8.04 -26.13 12.68
N PRO A 213 -8.07 -26.96 11.61
CA PRO A 213 -6.89 -27.65 11.08
C PRO A 213 -5.87 -26.64 10.53
N SER A 214 -4.59 -26.90 10.77
CA SER A 214 -3.48 -26.05 10.33
C SER A 214 -2.23 -26.88 10.01
N ALA A 215 -1.31 -26.30 9.25
CA ALA A 215 0.02 -26.87 9.03
C ALA A 215 1.06 -25.93 9.64
N PHE A 216 1.79 -26.41 10.64
CA PHE A 216 2.93 -25.74 11.22
C PHE A 216 4.12 -25.83 10.26
N ILE A 217 4.64 -24.68 9.83
CA ILE A 217 5.82 -24.56 8.98
C ILE A 217 6.95 -23.96 9.81
N PRO A 218 8.13 -24.61 9.89
CA PRO A 218 9.24 -24.13 10.70
C PRO A 218 9.66 -22.68 10.36
N GLU A 219 9.98 -21.89 11.38
CA GLU A 219 10.51 -20.52 11.22
C GLU A 219 11.76 -20.54 10.35
N SER A 220 12.62 -21.54 10.51
CA SER A 220 13.84 -21.73 9.71
C SER A 220 13.57 -21.68 8.21
N PHE A 221 12.59 -22.43 7.74
CA PHE A 221 12.21 -22.43 6.33
C PHE A 221 11.60 -21.10 5.90
N ASN A 222 10.67 -20.53 6.67
CA ASN A 222 10.05 -19.26 6.29
C ASN A 222 11.10 -18.16 6.10
N ARG A 223 12.10 -18.11 6.99
CA ARG A 223 13.21 -17.16 6.88
C ARG A 223 14.15 -17.50 5.75
N GLU A 224 14.52 -18.77 5.56
CA GLU A 224 15.35 -19.20 4.41
C GLU A 224 14.68 -18.83 3.08
N PHE A 225 13.37 -19.09 2.97
CA PHE A 225 12.58 -18.79 1.79
C PHE A 225 12.49 -17.29 1.53
N ALA A 226 12.26 -16.47 2.57
CA ALA A 226 12.30 -15.00 2.47
C ALA A 226 13.69 -14.50 2.04
N ASN A 227 14.77 -15.05 2.62
CA ASN A 227 16.15 -14.71 2.26
C ASN A 227 16.42 -14.97 0.79
N ILE A 228 16.05 -16.16 0.30
CA ILE A 228 16.21 -16.59 -1.08
C ILE A 228 15.37 -15.71 -2.03
N ARG A 229 14.13 -15.38 -1.65
CA ARG A 229 13.23 -14.54 -2.44
C ARG A 229 13.62 -13.06 -2.48
N SER A 230 14.42 -12.59 -1.55
CA SER A 230 14.87 -11.19 -1.53
C SER A 230 15.59 -10.79 -2.84
N ASP A 231 16.34 -11.71 -3.45
CA ASP A 231 16.99 -11.48 -4.75
C ASP A 231 15.97 -11.36 -5.90
N ASN A 232 14.95 -12.22 -5.91
CA ASN A 232 13.84 -12.18 -6.86
C ASN A 232 13.16 -10.80 -6.84
N ASP A 233 12.82 -10.33 -5.63
CA ASP A 233 12.13 -9.07 -5.42
C ASP A 233 13.04 -7.88 -5.79
N THR A 234 14.35 -7.96 -5.49
CA THR A 234 15.34 -6.94 -5.88
C THR A 234 15.45 -6.80 -7.40
N ILE A 235 15.50 -7.92 -8.15
CA ILE A 235 15.53 -7.92 -9.62
C ILE A 235 14.24 -7.28 -10.19
N ALA A 236 13.08 -7.66 -9.66
CA ALA A 236 11.79 -7.11 -10.10
C ALA A 236 11.68 -5.61 -9.82
N MET A 237 12.20 -5.17 -8.69
CA MET A 237 12.25 -3.77 -8.35
C MET A 237 13.09 -2.96 -9.36
N PHE A 238 14.29 -3.44 -9.75
CA PHE A 238 15.08 -2.78 -10.80
C PHE A 238 14.31 -2.64 -12.13
N ALA A 239 13.51 -3.65 -12.49
CA ALA A 239 12.66 -3.58 -13.68
C ALA A 239 11.55 -2.54 -13.56
N ASN A 240 10.87 -2.47 -12.40
CA ASN A 240 9.86 -1.45 -12.12
C ASN A 240 10.44 -0.03 -12.23
N PHE A 241 11.71 0.14 -11.84
CA PHE A 241 12.41 1.41 -12.00
C PHE A 241 12.81 1.72 -13.44
N ALA A 242 13.28 0.72 -14.19
CA ALA A 242 13.53 0.90 -15.61
C ALA A 242 12.23 1.28 -16.34
N PHE A 243 11.10 0.66 -15.99
CA PHE A 243 9.78 1.01 -16.46
C PHE A 243 9.43 2.48 -16.16
N LEU A 244 9.43 2.90 -14.89
CA LEU A 244 9.00 4.25 -14.51
C LEU A 244 10.00 5.29 -15.02
N GLY A 245 11.30 5.12 -14.73
CA GLY A 245 12.36 6.04 -15.07
C GLY A 245 12.63 6.14 -16.58
N ILE A 246 12.92 5.02 -17.22
CA ILE A 246 13.34 5.03 -18.64
C ILE A 246 12.12 5.10 -19.56
N TYR A 247 11.10 4.25 -19.37
CA TYR A 247 9.99 4.19 -20.33
C TYR A 247 8.99 5.33 -20.15
N MET A 248 8.55 5.61 -18.91
CA MET A 248 7.52 6.62 -18.68
C MET A 248 8.10 8.03 -18.58
N LEU A 249 9.14 8.25 -17.75
CA LEU A 249 9.69 9.58 -17.53
C LEU A 249 10.61 10.04 -18.67
N VAL A 250 11.61 9.26 -19.08
CA VAL A 250 12.55 9.69 -20.14
C VAL A 250 11.93 9.57 -21.53
N ILE A 251 11.53 8.37 -21.94
CA ILE A 251 10.98 8.12 -23.28
C ILE A 251 9.58 8.71 -23.38
N GLY A 252 8.71 8.48 -22.41
CA GLY A 252 7.30 8.85 -22.45
C GLY A 252 7.07 10.36 -22.47
N VAL A 253 7.53 11.07 -21.44
CA VAL A 253 7.40 12.54 -21.38
C VAL A 253 8.12 13.19 -22.56
N GLY A 254 9.33 12.74 -22.91
CA GLY A 254 10.07 13.23 -24.07
C GLY A 254 9.30 13.06 -25.38
N SER A 255 8.71 11.88 -25.60
CA SER A 255 7.90 11.58 -26.79
C SER A 255 6.63 12.42 -26.85
N ILE A 256 5.91 12.58 -25.73
CA ILE A 256 4.70 13.41 -25.67
C ILE A 256 5.02 14.85 -26.07
N ILE A 257 6.09 15.44 -25.50
CA ILE A 257 6.49 16.82 -25.82
C ILE A 257 6.87 16.97 -27.29
N ILE A 258 7.75 16.09 -27.80
CA ILE A 258 8.24 16.15 -29.17
C ILE A 258 7.09 15.95 -30.16
N PHE A 259 6.24 14.94 -29.95
CA PHE A 259 5.16 14.60 -30.88
C PHE A 259 3.97 15.53 -30.78
N TYR A 260 3.72 16.15 -29.62
CA TYR A 260 2.78 17.25 -29.51
C TYR A 260 3.20 18.40 -30.44
N ARG A 261 4.43 18.90 -30.27
CA ARG A 261 4.96 20.04 -31.04
C ARG A 261 5.07 19.76 -32.54
N THR A 262 5.38 18.52 -32.90
CA THR A 262 5.53 18.13 -34.31
C THR A 262 4.23 17.63 -34.95
N GLY A 263 3.11 17.62 -34.23
CA GLY A 263 1.80 17.23 -34.76
C GLY A 263 1.57 15.73 -34.94
N TRP A 264 2.45 14.91 -34.39
CA TRP A 264 2.38 13.44 -34.45
C TRP A 264 1.51 12.83 -33.35
N LEU A 265 1.23 13.57 -32.27
CA LEU A 265 0.44 13.09 -31.14
C LEU A 265 -1.04 12.99 -31.50
N ARG A 266 -1.65 11.81 -31.32
CA ARG A 266 -3.11 11.62 -31.33
C ARG A 266 -3.48 10.88 -30.07
N TRP A 267 -4.41 11.42 -29.29
CA TRP A 267 -4.71 10.88 -27.98
C TRP A 267 -6.12 10.30 -27.85
N LYS A 268 -7.10 10.78 -28.62
CA LYS A 268 -8.51 10.40 -28.45
C LYS A 268 -8.75 8.89 -28.50
N SER A 269 -8.28 8.22 -29.55
CA SER A 269 -8.46 6.77 -29.70
C SER A 269 -7.69 5.97 -28.65
N SER A 270 -6.47 6.39 -28.32
CA SER A 270 -5.68 5.80 -27.24
C SER A 270 -6.35 5.93 -25.88
N LEU A 271 -6.93 7.10 -25.55
CA LEU A 271 -7.69 7.28 -24.31
C LEU A 271 -8.99 6.47 -24.30
N LEU A 272 -9.69 6.34 -25.42
CA LEU A 272 -10.88 5.48 -25.48
C LEU A 272 -10.54 4.00 -25.24
N ALA A 273 -9.45 3.51 -25.83
CA ALA A 273 -8.96 2.15 -25.58
C ALA A 273 -8.50 1.96 -24.13
N ALA A 274 -7.78 2.94 -23.58
CA ALA A 274 -7.36 2.94 -22.18
C ALA A 274 -8.56 2.97 -21.22
N ALA A 275 -9.59 3.77 -21.51
CA ALA A 275 -10.82 3.79 -20.72
C ALA A 275 -11.53 2.44 -20.76
N PHE A 276 -11.65 1.82 -21.93
CA PHE A 276 -12.26 0.50 -22.06
C PHE A 276 -11.53 -0.58 -21.24
N ILE A 277 -10.20 -0.62 -21.33
CA ILE A 277 -9.38 -1.60 -20.59
C ILE A 277 -9.40 -1.27 -19.09
N ALA A 278 -9.21 -0.02 -18.69
CA ALA A 278 -9.27 0.38 -17.28
C ALA A 278 -10.64 0.10 -16.66
N THR A 279 -11.73 0.36 -17.35
CA THR A 279 -13.08 -0.01 -16.90
C THR A 279 -13.20 -1.52 -16.74
N THR A 280 -12.69 -2.30 -17.70
CA THR A 280 -12.71 -3.76 -17.63
C THR A 280 -11.89 -4.28 -16.43
N SER A 281 -10.69 -3.75 -16.20
CA SER A 281 -9.88 -4.06 -15.01
C SER A 281 -10.56 -3.63 -13.70
N THR A 282 -11.27 -2.49 -13.70
CA THR A 282 -12.01 -2.02 -12.51
C THR A 282 -13.22 -2.91 -12.22
N LEU A 283 -13.90 -3.40 -13.26
CA LEU A 283 -15.01 -4.34 -13.12
C LEU A 283 -14.55 -5.69 -12.56
N VAL A 284 -13.26 -6.08 -12.69
CA VAL A 284 -12.72 -7.25 -11.99
C VAL A 284 -12.80 -7.05 -10.47
N GLN A 285 -12.47 -5.87 -9.97
CA GLN A 285 -12.57 -5.58 -8.53
C GLN A 285 -14.02 -5.68 -8.05
N LEU A 286 -14.98 -5.20 -8.86
CA LEU A 286 -16.42 -5.40 -8.60
C LEU A 286 -16.84 -6.87 -8.70
N ASN A 287 -16.19 -7.67 -9.55
CA ASN A 287 -16.44 -9.11 -9.66
C ASN A 287 -16.06 -9.86 -8.37
N PHE A 288 -15.05 -9.37 -7.65
CA PHE A 288 -14.62 -9.83 -6.33
C PHE A 288 -15.30 -9.06 -5.17
N PHE A 289 -16.32 -8.25 -5.45
CA PHE A 289 -17.03 -7.53 -4.39
C PHE A 289 -17.59 -8.44 -3.29
N PRO A 290 -18.15 -9.63 -3.59
CA PRO A 290 -18.59 -10.57 -2.56
C PRO A 290 -17.48 -11.04 -1.61
N THR A 291 -16.25 -11.23 -2.11
CA THR A 291 -15.14 -11.73 -1.28
C THR A 291 -14.58 -10.64 -0.36
N MET A 292 -14.78 -9.36 -0.68
CA MET A 292 -14.34 -8.27 0.20
C MET A 292 -15.04 -8.29 1.57
N TRP A 293 -16.27 -8.82 1.64
CA TRP A 293 -17.00 -9.00 2.91
C TRP A 293 -16.32 -9.97 3.87
N MET A 294 -15.37 -10.79 3.41
CA MET A 294 -14.51 -11.59 4.30
C MET A 294 -13.64 -10.70 5.21
N ALA A 295 -13.32 -9.47 4.79
CA ALA A 295 -12.47 -8.53 5.52
C ALA A 295 -13.25 -7.34 6.12
N TYR A 296 -14.58 -7.35 6.07
CA TYR A 296 -15.42 -6.29 6.64
C TYR A 296 -15.34 -6.27 8.17
N ASP A 297 -15.07 -5.12 8.80
CA ASP A 297 -15.13 -4.98 10.26
C ASP A 297 -16.60 -4.74 10.68
N THR A 298 -17.18 -5.70 11.41
CA THR A 298 -18.57 -5.63 11.89
C THR A 298 -18.80 -4.48 12.87
N ALA A 299 -17.76 -3.86 13.42
CA ALA A 299 -17.88 -2.65 14.23
C ALA A 299 -18.37 -1.46 13.41
N THR A 300 -18.01 -1.39 12.12
CA THR A 300 -18.35 -0.26 11.24
C THR A 300 -19.66 -0.50 10.49
N SER A 301 -20.36 0.55 10.07
CA SER A 301 -21.56 0.35 9.24
C SER A 301 -21.27 -0.27 7.87
N LYS A 302 -22.17 -1.12 7.34
CA LYS A 302 -22.02 -1.69 5.98
C LYS A 302 -21.97 -0.60 4.92
N SER A 303 -22.77 0.45 5.10
CA SER A 303 -22.87 1.55 4.14
C SER A 303 -21.53 2.27 3.95
N GLN A 304 -20.80 2.47 5.05
CA GLN A 304 -19.46 3.01 5.05
C GLN A 304 -18.51 2.10 4.29
N PHE A 305 -18.41 0.83 4.69
CA PHE A 305 -17.51 -0.15 4.07
C PHE A 305 -17.70 -0.22 2.56
N MET A 306 -18.95 -0.24 2.09
CA MET A 306 -19.27 -0.22 0.66
C MET A 306 -18.81 1.05 -0.04
N ILE A 307 -19.04 2.23 0.56
CA ILE A 307 -18.63 3.52 -0.03
C ILE A 307 -17.11 3.60 -0.13
N GLU A 308 -16.39 3.25 0.92
CA GLU A 308 -14.93 3.23 0.94
C GLU A 308 -14.37 2.29 -0.14
N GLY A 309 -14.90 1.05 -0.20
CA GLY A 309 -14.54 0.09 -1.24
C GLY A 309 -14.80 0.61 -2.65
N LEU A 310 -15.97 1.19 -2.91
CA LEU A 310 -16.32 1.75 -4.22
C LEU A 310 -15.46 2.97 -4.60
N LEU A 311 -15.14 3.85 -3.63
CA LEU A 311 -14.26 4.99 -3.86
C LEU A 311 -12.82 4.54 -4.13
N ALA A 312 -12.32 3.54 -3.40
CA ALA A 312 -11.00 2.94 -3.63
C ALA A 312 -10.92 2.30 -5.03
N MET A 313 -11.94 1.53 -5.43
CA MET A 313 -12.05 0.94 -6.77
C MET A 313 -12.07 2.02 -7.85
N LEU A 314 -12.84 3.09 -7.67
CA LEU A 314 -12.92 4.21 -8.61
C LEU A 314 -11.57 4.92 -8.73
N ALA A 315 -10.91 5.20 -7.60
CA ALA A 315 -9.60 5.84 -7.56
C ALA A 315 -8.55 4.98 -8.30
N ASN A 316 -8.52 3.66 -8.03
CA ASN A 316 -7.65 2.73 -8.73
C ASN A 316 -7.95 2.69 -10.24
N GLY A 317 -9.23 2.67 -10.63
CA GLY A 317 -9.67 2.73 -12.02
C GLY A 317 -9.20 4.01 -12.74
N VAL A 318 -9.24 5.17 -12.08
CA VAL A 318 -8.71 6.44 -12.61
C VAL A 318 -7.19 6.37 -12.78
N VAL A 319 -6.46 5.83 -11.81
CA VAL A 319 -5.00 5.66 -11.91
C VAL A 319 -4.66 4.75 -13.09
N ASN A 320 -5.33 3.60 -13.22
CA ASN A 320 -5.17 2.68 -14.35
C ASN A 320 -5.48 3.35 -15.68
N PHE A 321 -6.57 4.12 -15.77
CA PHE A 321 -6.92 4.89 -16.97
C PHE A 321 -5.80 5.87 -17.36
N LEU A 322 -5.25 6.62 -16.41
CA LEU A 322 -4.16 7.57 -16.67
C LEU A 322 -2.88 6.85 -17.10
N LEU A 323 -2.51 5.76 -16.44
CA LEU A 323 -1.34 4.95 -16.76
C LEU A 323 -1.44 4.31 -18.14
N PHE A 324 -2.55 3.63 -18.43
CA PHE A 324 -2.80 3.01 -19.74
C PHE A 324 -2.92 4.08 -20.82
N GLY A 325 -3.61 5.18 -20.53
CA GLY A 325 -3.77 6.32 -21.43
C GLY A 325 -2.43 6.92 -21.85
N ALA A 326 -1.55 7.22 -20.88
CA ALA A 326 -0.21 7.70 -21.16
C ALA A 326 0.57 6.69 -22.01
N THR A 327 0.60 5.42 -21.59
CA THR A 327 1.31 4.33 -22.29
C THR A 327 0.84 4.20 -23.74
N PHE A 328 -0.47 4.17 -23.99
CA PHE A 328 -1.06 3.99 -25.32
C PHE A 328 -0.79 5.18 -26.24
N VAL A 329 -0.90 6.40 -25.72
CA VAL A 329 -0.59 7.62 -26.48
C VAL A 329 0.88 7.63 -26.92
N ILE A 330 1.79 7.26 -26.02
CA ILE A 330 3.22 7.18 -26.30
C ILE A 330 3.50 6.08 -27.33
N ALA A 331 3.01 4.86 -27.08
CA ALA A 331 3.19 3.68 -27.92
C ALA A 331 2.67 3.90 -29.35
N GLU A 332 1.46 4.45 -29.49
CA GLU A 332 0.85 4.77 -30.78
C GLU A 332 1.70 5.79 -31.55
N SER A 333 2.14 6.86 -30.88
CA SER A 333 2.89 7.95 -31.52
C SER A 333 4.30 7.51 -31.96
N LEU A 334 4.99 6.73 -31.11
CA LEU A 334 6.30 6.15 -31.41
C LEU A 334 6.20 5.16 -32.58
N THR A 335 5.27 4.20 -32.50
CA THR A 335 5.08 3.18 -33.55
C THR A 335 4.74 3.84 -34.89
N ARG A 336 3.86 4.83 -34.87
CA ARG A 336 3.43 5.54 -36.09
C ARG A 336 4.61 6.18 -36.81
N ARG A 337 5.53 6.79 -36.08
CA ARG A 337 6.70 7.45 -36.67
C ARG A 337 7.81 6.46 -37.04
N ALA A 338 8.01 5.41 -36.24
CA ALA A 338 9.09 4.43 -36.44
C ALA A 338 8.83 3.45 -37.59
N PHE A 339 7.56 3.07 -37.82
CA PHE A 339 7.18 1.99 -38.74
C PHE A 339 6.07 2.42 -39.73
N PRO A 340 6.43 3.03 -40.89
CA PRO A 340 5.46 3.58 -41.84
C PRO A 340 4.51 2.54 -42.49
N GLU A 341 4.94 1.29 -42.65
CA GLU A 341 4.16 0.23 -43.31
C GLU A 341 3.24 -0.57 -42.36
N HIS A 342 3.27 -0.25 -41.06
CA HIS A 342 2.32 -0.81 -40.10
C HIS A 342 0.96 -0.13 -40.24
N ILE A 343 -0.09 -0.87 -39.92
CA ILE A 343 -1.46 -0.32 -39.83
C ILE A 343 -1.48 0.68 -38.67
N GLN A 344 -2.17 1.81 -38.85
CA GLN A 344 -2.40 2.75 -37.74
C GLN A 344 -3.14 2.01 -36.63
N LEU A 345 -2.56 2.05 -35.43
CA LEU A 345 -2.89 1.18 -34.30
C LEU A 345 -4.40 0.91 -34.13
N TRP A 346 -5.16 1.98 -33.86
CA TRP A 346 -6.60 1.90 -33.60
C TRP A 346 -7.48 1.85 -34.86
N LYS A 347 -6.89 1.99 -36.06
CA LYS A 347 -7.62 1.76 -37.33
C LYS A 347 -7.78 0.28 -37.65
N THR A 348 -7.04 -0.60 -37.01
CA THR A 348 -7.08 -2.06 -37.25
C THR A 348 -8.50 -2.63 -37.21
N TRP A 349 -9.35 -2.12 -36.30
CA TRP A 349 -10.73 -2.57 -36.14
C TRP A 349 -11.78 -1.65 -36.78
N THR A 350 -11.37 -0.73 -37.65
CA THR A 350 -12.33 0.04 -38.46
C THR A 350 -12.86 -0.82 -39.60
N MET A 351 -14.12 -0.57 -39.99
CA MET A 351 -14.83 -1.41 -40.97
C MET A 351 -14.01 -1.74 -42.21
N ASN A 352 -13.38 -0.75 -42.84
CA ASN A 352 -12.63 -0.91 -44.11
C ASN A 352 -11.25 -1.58 -43.94
N VAL A 353 -10.77 -1.75 -42.71
CA VAL A 353 -9.44 -2.34 -42.41
C VAL A 353 -9.61 -3.75 -41.85
N ALA A 354 -10.56 -3.92 -40.92
CA ALA A 354 -10.85 -5.19 -40.26
C ALA A 354 -11.30 -6.27 -41.25
N ASN A 355 -12.08 -5.91 -42.27
CA ASN A 355 -12.52 -6.83 -43.33
C ASN A 355 -11.50 -7.02 -44.46
N SER A 356 -10.21 -6.76 -44.22
CA SER A 356 -9.15 -6.98 -45.22
C SER A 356 -8.49 -8.35 -45.06
N LYS A 357 -7.99 -8.92 -46.17
CA LYS A 357 -7.26 -10.20 -46.14
C LYS A 357 -5.97 -10.11 -45.30
N ARG A 358 -5.35 -8.93 -45.22
CA ARG A 358 -4.14 -8.72 -44.39
C ARG A 358 -4.48 -8.92 -42.91
N VAL A 359 -5.53 -8.26 -42.42
CA VAL A 359 -5.93 -8.36 -41.01
C VAL A 359 -6.38 -9.78 -40.68
N LEU A 360 -7.12 -10.46 -41.57
CA LEU A 360 -7.43 -11.89 -41.39
C LEU A 360 -6.15 -12.73 -41.27
N ASN A 361 -5.23 -12.63 -42.22
CA ASN A 361 -4.02 -13.45 -42.25
C ASN A 361 -3.12 -13.18 -41.03
N ASP A 362 -2.98 -11.92 -40.63
CA ASP A 362 -2.14 -11.53 -39.50
C ASP A 362 -2.80 -11.92 -38.15
N THR A 363 -4.13 -11.87 -38.03
CA THR A 363 -4.86 -12.42 -36.86
C THR A 363 -4.75 -13.94 -36.80
N VAL A 364 -4.99 -14.67 -37.89
CA VAL A 364 -4.82 -16.14 -37.91
C VAL A 364 -3.39 -16.52 -37.53
N PHE A 365 -2.39 -15.78 -38.04
CA PHE A 365 -1.00 -15.99 -37.64
C PHE A 365 -0.81 -15.80 -36.13
N ALA A 366 -1.36 -14.76 -35.52
CA ALA A 366 -1.30 -14.54 -34.06
C ALA A 366 -1.85 -15.74 -33.25
N TYR A 367 -2.98 -16.32 -33.67
CA TYR A 367 -3.53 -17.53 -33.02
C TYR A 367 -2.61 -18.73 -33.14
N LEU A 368 -2.01 -18.95 -34.33
CA LEU A 368 -1.11 -20.08 -34.57
C LEU A 368 0.20 -19.99 -33.77
N ILE A 369 0.60 -18.80 -33.32
CA ILE A 369 1.79 -18.62 -32.48
C ILE A 369 1.55 -19.06 -31.03
N VAL A 370 0.31 -19.02 -30.53
CA VAL A 370 -0.01 -19.39 -29.14
C VAL A 370 0.49 -20.79 -28.75
N PRO A 371 0.14 -21.88 -29.46
CA PRO A 371 0.64 -23.21 -29.12
C PRO A 371 2.16 -23.35 -29.28
N ILE A 372 2.77 -22.59 -30.20
CA ILE A 372 4.23 -22.58 -30.38
C ILE A 372 4.90 -21.92 -29.17
N LYS A 373 4.38 -20.79 -28.69
CA LYS A 373 4.87 -20.13 -27.49
C LYS A 373 4.75 -21.04 -26.27
N LEU A 374 3.59 -21.67 -26.06
CA LEU A 374 3.37 -22.62 -24.97
C LEU A 374 4.38 -23.77 -25.02
N ALA A 375 4.63 -24.35 -26.21
CA ALA A 375 5.61 -25.41 -26.35
C ALA A 375 7.05 -24.96 -26.06
N ILE A 376 7.41 -23.72 -26.42
CA ILE A 376 8.74 -23.15 -26.08
C ILE A 376 8.89 -22.99 -24.57
N VAL A 377 7.88 -22.41 -23.91
CA VAL A 377 7.88 -22.24 -22.45
C VAL A 377 7.90 -23.59 -21.76
N GLY A 378 7.17 -24.58 -22.28
CA GLY A 378 7.17 -25.92 -21.70
C GLY A 378 8.43 -26.70 -21.87
N ALA A 379 9.03 -26.62 -23.06
CA ALA A 379 10.37 -27.14 -23.26
C ALA A 379 11.37 -26.47 -22.31
N PHE A 380 11.24 -25.15 -22.06
CA PHE A 380 12.10 -24.46 -21.11
C PHE A 380 11.96 -25.04 -19.70
N TYR A 381 10.74 -25.14 -19.14
CA TYR A 381 10.54 -25.67 -17.79
C TYR A 381 11.03 -27.11 -17.66
N ILE A 382 10.64 -28.00 -18.58
CA ILE A 382 11.07 -29.41 -18.58
C ILE A 382 12.61 -29.51 -18.64
N LEU A 383 13.26 -28.70 -19.48
CA LEU A 383 14.72 -28.73 -19.60
C LEU A 383 15.42 -28.15 -18.37
N MET A 384 14.93 -27.04 -17.83
CA MET A 384 15.57 -26.33 -16.73
C MET A 384 15.39 -27.06 -15.40
N GLU A 385 14.21 -27.63 -15.15
CA GLU A 385 13.97 -28.48 -13.97
C GLU A 385 14.82 -29.74 -14.03
N LYS A 386 14.83 -30.43 -15.18
CA LYS A 386 15.52 -31.72 -15.32
C LYS A 386 17.05 -31.62 -15.35
N TYR A 387 17.62 -30.60 -15.97
CA TYR A 387 19.07 -30.52 -16.21
C TYR A 387 19.78 -29.40 -15.47
N PHE A 388 19.06 -28.38 -14.98
CA PHE A 388 19.66 -27.19 -14.36
C PHE A 388 19.18 -26.95 -12.93
N GLY A 389 18.30 -27.80 -12.39
CA GLY A 389 17.81 -27.71 -11.01
C GLY A 389 16.94 -26.48 -10.75
N PHE A 390 16.32 -25.92 -11.79
CA PHE A 390 15.37 -24.82 -11.59
C PHE A 390 14.16 -25.31 -10.81
N TRP A 391 13.57 -24.45 -10.01
CA TRP A 391 12.31 -24.71 -9.33
C TRP A 391 11.33 -23.56 -9.58
N SER A 392 10.07 -23.93 -9.73
CA SER A 392 8.92 -23.03 -9.77
C SER A 392 7.75 -23.74 -9.09
N PRO A 393 6.95 -23.07 -8.25
CA PRO A 393 5.86 -23.72 -7.54
C PRO A 393 4.82 -24.33 -8.49
N ALA A 394 4.28 -25.49 -8.15
CA ALA A 394 3.07 -26.00 -8.78
C ALA A 394 1.88 -25.18 -8.27
N SER A 395 1.33 -24.31 -9.09
CA SER A 395 0.15 -23.55 -8.70
C SER A 395 -0.89 -23.56 -9.81
N SER A 396 -2.15 -23.38 -9.44
CA SER A 396 -3.09 -22.76 -10.35
C SER A 396 -2.44 -21.47 -10.84
N MET A 397 -2.28 -21.27 -12.14
CA MET A 397 -1.63 -20.08 -12.71
C MET A 397 -2.41 -18.77 -12.43
N ALA A 398 -3.51 -18.88 -11.67
CA ALA A 398 -4.35 -17.82 -11.16
C ALA A 398 -4.79 -18.17 -9.73
N ASP A 399 -5.15 -17.14 -8.95
CA ASP A 399 -5.70 -17.25 -7.60
C ASP A 399 -6.97 -18.11 -7.61
N PRO A 400 -7.02 -19.27 -6.90
CA PRO A 400 -8.17 -20.15 -6.91
C PRO A 400 -9.45 -19.47 -6.38
N ASN A 401 -9.33 -18.36 -5.64
CA ASN A 401 -10.44 -17.58 -5.13
C ASN A 401 -11.32 -16.94 -6.24
N TYR A 402 -10.89 -16.90 -7.50
CA TYR A 402 -11.80 -16.44 -8.57
C TYR A 402 -13.02 -17.35 -8.76
N LEU A 403 -12.98 -18.61 -8.29
CA LEU A 403 -14.16 -19.49 -8.23
C LEU A 403 -15.27 -18.91 -7.34
N ALA A 404 -14.92 -18.05 -6.37
CA ALA A 404 -15.85 -17.32 -5.50
C ALA A 404 -16.32 -15.97 -6.07
N SER A 405 -15.85 -15.57 -7.26
CA SER A 405 -16.28 -14.33 -7.93
C SER A 405 -17.67 -14.45 -8.59
N ILE A 406 -18.33 -13.32 -8.86
CA ILE A 406 -19.68 -13.31 -9.47
C ILE A 406 -19.69 -13.96 -10.86
N PHE A 407 -18.69 -13.64 -11.67
CA PHE A 407 -18.48 -14.17 -13.02
C PHE A 407 -17.06 -14.73 -13.15
N PRO A 408 -16.81 -16.01 -12.81
CA PRO A 408 -15.48 -16.62 -12.86
C PRO A 408 -14.78 -16.46 -14.20
N TRP A 409 -15.51 -16.61 -15.32
CA TRP A 409 -14.95 -16.38 -16.67
C TRP A 409 -14.43 -14.96 -16.90
N TYR A 410 -14.97 -13.95 -16.24
CA TYR A 410 -14.66 -12.55 -16.54
C TYR A 410 -13.25 -12.17 -16.10
N THR A 411 -12.84 -12.61 -14.91
CA THR A 411 -11.55 -12.28 -14.30
C THR A 411 -10.38 -12.66 -15.21
N GLY A 412 -10.33 -13.92 -15.66
CA GLY A 412 -9.26 -14.40 -16.54
C GLY A 412 -9.20 -13.61 -17.86
N ILE A 413 -10.35 -13.29 -18.45
CA ILE A 413 -10.43 -12.51 -19.70
C ILE A 413 -9.96 -11.06 -19.51
N ALA A 414 -10.40 -10.40 -18.44
CA ALA A 414 -10.08 -9.00 -18.17
C ALA A 414 -8.58 -8.80 -17.85
N ILE A 415 -8.00 -9.67 -17.03
CA ILE A 415 -6.56 -9.66 -16.72
C ILE A 415 -5.76 -9.92 -18.00
N SER A 416 -6.15 -10.92 -18.81
CA SER A 416 -5.51 -11.21 -20.09
C SER A 416 -5.59 -10.03 -21.07
N LEU A 417 -6.70 -9.30 -21.08
CA LEU A 417 -6.88 -8.12 -21.93
C LEU A 417 -5.95 -6.99 -21.49
N GLN A 418 -5.88 -6.75 -20.18
CA GLN A 418 -4.96 -5.78 -19.61
C GLN A 418 -3.51 -6.15 -19.92
N ALA A 419 -3.05 -7.34 -19.53
CA ALA A 419 -1.68 -7.80 -19.76
C ALA A 419 -1.35 -7.76 -21.25
N GLY A 420 -2.17 -8.39 -22.09
CA GLY A 420 -1.92 -8.48 -23.52
C GLY A 420 -1.84 -7.13 -24.24
N PHE A 421 -2.67 -6.14 -23.89
CA PHE A 421 -2.60 -4.82 -24.53
C PHE A 421 -1.63 -3.87 -23.84
N TRP A 422 -1.68 -3.76 -22.51
CA TRP A 422 -0.86 -2.81 -21.79
C TRP A 422 0.62 -3.18 -21.83
N GLU A 423 0.97 -4.43 -21.57
CA GLU A 423 2.37 -4.86 -21.57
C GLU A 423 2.99 -4.81 -22.95
N GLU A 424 2.26 -5.18 -24.01
CA GLU A 424 2.80 -5.08 -25.38
C GLU A 424 3.02 -3.62 -25.81
N MET A 425 2.16 -2.69 -25.38
CA MET A 425 2.39 -1.27 -25.64
C MET A 425 3.61 -0.78 -24.86
N LEU A 426 3.69 -1.14 -23.59
CA LEU A 426 4.71 -0.66 -22.67
C LEU A 426 6.10 -1.25 -22.95
N PHE A 427 6.21 -2.57 -23.06
CA PHE A 427 7.48 -3.26 -23.18
C PHE A 427 7.90 -3.45 -24.64
N ARG A 428 7.00 -3.41 -25.63
CA ARG A 428 7.39 -3.62 -27.04
C ARG A 428 7.32 -2.31 -27.81
N ALA A 429 6.15 -1.71 -27.92
CA ALA A 429 5.98 -0.54 -28.77
C ALA A 429 6.78 0.69 -28.30
N VAL A 430 6.82 0.97 -26.98
CA VAL A 430 7.57 2.12 -26.44
C VAL A 430 9.08 1.98 -26.65
N PRO A 431 9.80 0.98 -26.09
CA PRO A 431 11.25 0.93 -26.20
C PRO A 431 11.73 0.65 -27.63
N ILE A 432 11.07 -0.23 -28.39
CA ILE A 432 11.50 -0.55 -29.77
C ILE A 432 11.25 0.64 -30.70
N GLY A 433 10.08 1.29 -30.60
CA GLY A 433 9.77 2.50 -31.35
C GLY A 433 10.76 3.64 -31.05
N ALA A 434 11.06 3.86 -29.76
CA ALA A 434 12.05 4.86 -29.34
C ALA A 434 13.46 4.51 -29.84
N GLY A 435 13.92 3.27 -29.66
CA GLY A 435 15.24 2.81 -30.09
C GLY A 435 15.46 2.95 -31.59
N VAL A 436 14.45 2.65 -32.41
CA VAL A 436 14.51 2.87 -33.86
C VAL A 436 14.64 4.35 -34.20
N LEU A 437 13.86 5.23 -33.58
CA LEU A 437 13.89 6.68 -33.86
C LEU A 437 15.19 7.34 -33.38
N ILE A 438 15.67 6.97 -32.20
CA ILE A 438 16.96 7.42 -31.65
C ILE A 438 18.09 6.92 -32.55
N GLY A 439 18.09 5.64 -32.92
CA GLY A 439 19.06 5.07 -33.85
C GLY A 439 19.05 5.77 -35.21
N GLN A 440 17.86 6.09 -35.76
CA GLN A 440 17.73 6.87 -36.99
C GLN A 440 18.36 8.26 -36.88
N ARG A 441 18.20 8.96 -35.75
CA ARG A 441 18.81 10.27 -35.52
C ARG A 441 20.34 10.24 -35.62
N TYR A 442 20.96 9.12 -35.25
CA TYR A 442 22.41 8.93 -35.26
C TYR A 442 22.90 8.04 -36.44
N ASN A 443 22.08 7.79 -37.46
CA ASN A 443 22.40 6.88 -38.58
C ASN A 443 22.73 5.43 -38.17
N MET A 444 22.29 5.00 -37.00
CA MET A 444 22.51 3.68 -36.40
C MET A 444 21.18 2.96 -36.15
N ARG A 445 20.26 2.99 -37.14
CA ARG A 445 18.90 2.44 -36.99
C ARG A 445 18.90 0.98 -36.52
N PHE A 446 19.74 0.13 -37.11
CA PHE A 446 19.82 -1.29 -36.74
C PHE A 446 20.37 -1.46 -35.32
N THR A 447 21.41 -0.71 -34.94
CA THR A 447 21.98 -0.76 -33.59
C THR A 447 20.96 -0.30 -32.55
N GLY A 448 20.22 0.79 -32.81
CA GLY A 448 19.16 1.26 -31.93
C GLY A 448 18.03 0.24 -31.78
N LEU A 449 17.66 -0.46 -32.86
CA LEU A 449 16.72 -1.58 -32.81
C LEU A 449 17.26 -2.75 -31.96
N ALA A 450 18.49 -3.18 -32.22
CA ALA A 450 19.10 -4.31 -31.53
C ALA A 450 19.21 -4.07 -30.01
N ILE A 451 19.67 -2.87 -29.62
CA ILE A 451 19.74 -2.47 -28.20
C ILE A 451 18.35 -2.49 -27.57
N ALA A 452 17.35 -1.90 -28.23
CA ALA A 452 15.99 -1.86 -27.69
C ALA A 452 15.37 -3.26 -27.55
N MET A 453 15.64 -4.17 -28.49
CA MET A 453 15.17 -5.56 -28.45
C MET A 453 15.74 -6.33 -27.26
N VAL A 454 17.01 -6.10 -26.90
CA VAL A 454 17.65 -6.74 -25.74
C VAL A 454 17.17 -6.11 -24.44
N LEU A 455 17.19 -4.77 -24.35
CA LEU A 455 16.79 -4.06 -23.13
C LEU A 455 15.34 -4.36 -22.75
N GLN A 456 14.42 -4.38 -23.71
CA GLN A 456 13.03 -4.70 -23.40
C GLN A 456 12.84 -6.13 -22.90
N ALA A 457 13.58 -7.09 -23.44
CA ALA A 457 13.48 -8.48 -23.03
C ALA A 457 13.99 -8.67 -21.60
N LEU A 458 15.11 -8.02 -21.25
CA LEU A 458 15.66 -8.05 -19.89
C LEU A 458 14.72 -7.37 -18.90
N ILE A 459 14.21 -6.18 -19.22
CA ILE A 459 13.32 -5.43 -18.33
C ILE A 459 11.98 -6.18 -18.15
N PHE A 460 11.41 -6.73 -19.23
CA PHE A 460 10.18 -7.51 -19.15
C PHE A 460 10.35 -8.78 -18.29
N GLY A 461 11.42 -9.55 -18.53
CA GLY A 461 11.71 -10.75 -17.75
C GLY A 461 12.01 -10.45 -16.28
N ALA A 462 12.78 -9.39 -16.02
CA ALA A 462 13.07 -8.92 -14.67
C ALA A 462 11.80 -8.43 -13.95
N GLY A 463 10.85 -7.79 -14.66
CA GLY A 463 9.57 -7.37 -14.08
C GLY A 463 8.69 -8.52 -13.56
N HIS A 464 9.02 -9.76 -13.92
CA HIS A 464 8.36 -10.98 -13.45
C HIS A 464 9.25 -11.82 -12.52
N ALA A 465 10.40 -11.29 -12.07
CA ALA A 465 11.31 -12.05 -11.21
C ALA A 465 10.74 -12.28 -9.80
N ASN A 466 9.77 -11.47 -9.36
CA ASN A 466 9.12 -11.56 -8.04
C ASN A 466 8.20 -12.77 -7.87
N TYR A 467 7.84 -13.48 -8.95
CA TYR A 467 7.20 -14.78 -8.82
C TYR A 467 8.18 -15.77 -8.20
N PRO A 468 7.76 -16.60 -7.22
CA PRO A 468 8.67 -17.57 -6.61
C PRO A 468 9.25 -18.48 -7.68
N ALA A 469 10.57 -18.47 -7.83
CA ALA A 469 11.29 -19.37 -8.71
C ALA A 469 12.77 -19.39 -8.30
N GLN A 470 13.46 -20.51 -8.49
CA GLN A 470 14.89 -20.65 -8.25
C GLN A 470 15.62 -21.12 -9.51
N PRO A 471 16.81 -20.57 -9.83
CA PRO A 471 17.46 -19.44 -9.17
C PRO A 471 16.67 -18.13 -9.35
N SER A 472 17.01 -17.08 -8.61
CA SER A 472 16.24 -15.81 -8.56
C SER A 472 16.02 -15.14 -9.92
N TYR A 473 16.90 -15.38 -10.90
CA TYR A 473 16.81 -14.86 -12.26
C TYR A 473 16.09 -15.80 -13.25
N ALA A 474 15.49 -16.90 -12.80
CA ALA A 474 14.88 -17.92 -13.66
C ALA A 474 13.86 -17.33 -14.66
N ARG A 475 12.95 -16.47 -14.17
CA ARG A 475 11.93 -15.78 -14.99
C ARG A 475 12.55 -14.81 -16.01
N VAL A 476 13.72 -14.22 -15.70
CA VAL A 476 14.44 -13.36 -16.65
C VAL A 476 14.91 -14.18 -17.85
N VAL A 477 15.50 -15.35 -17.60
CA VAL A 477 16.01 -16.23 -18.65
C VAL A 477 14.87 -16.84 -19.46
N GLU A 478 13.81 -17.29 -18.78
CA GLU A 478 12.61 -17.84 -19.41
C GLU A 478 12.00 -16.87 -20.41
N LEU A 479 11.78 -15.62 -19.97
CA LEU A 479 11.04 -14.64 -20.76
C LEU A 479 11.92 -13.90 -21.77
N PHE A 480 13.25 -14.00 -21.68
CA PHE A 480 14.18 -13.31 -22.57
C PHE A 480 13.96 -13.71 -24.04
N LEU A 481 14.00 -15.02 -24.33
CA LEU A 481 13.88 -15.51 -25.71
C LEU A 481 12.47 -15.33 -26.28
N PRO A 482 11.37 -15.68 -25.58
CA PRO A 482 10.02 -15.38 -26.05
C PRO A 482 9.77 -13.89 -26.28
N SER A 483 10.31 -13.00 -25.44
CA SER A 483 10.18 -11.55 -25.63
C SER A 483 10.81 -11.04 -26.91
N ILE A 484 11.92 -11.64 -27.34
CA ILE A 484 12.57 -11.30 -28.61
C ILE A 484 11.85 -11.98 -29.77
N ILE A 485 11.72 -13.30 -29.72
CA ILE A 485 11.35 -14.13 -30.87
C ILE A 485 9.85 -14.13 -31.13
N VAL A 486 9.04 -14.17 -30.08
CA VAL A 486 7.59 -14.15 -30.19
C VAL A 486 7.14 -12.71 -30.30
N TYR A 487 7.24 -11.94 -29.22
CA TYR A 487 6.60 -10.62 -29.15
C TYR A 487 7.32 -9.54 -29.97
N GLY A 488 8.64 -9.41 -29.82
CA GLY A 488 9.42 -8.40 -30.53
C GLY A 488 9.40 -8.58 -32.06
N MET A 489 9.59 -9.80 -32.56
CA MET A 489 9.52 -10.06 -34.01
C MET A 489 8.09 -9.96 -34.56
N LEU A 490 7.05 -10.37 -33.80
CA LEU A 490 5.65 -10.13 -34.17
C LEU A 490 5.38 -8.64 -34.33
N TYR A 491 5.82 -7.82 -33.36
CA TYR A 491 5.71 -6.37 -33.43
C TYR A 491 6.37 -5.81 -34.69
N LEU A 492 7.64 -6.16 -34.96
CA LEU A 492 8.37 -5.65 -36.12
C LEU A 492 7.70 -6.02 -37.45
N LYS A 493 7.15 -7.23 -37.55
CA LYS A 493 6.58 -7.77 -38.80
C LYS A 493 5.13 -7.34 -39.04
N LEU A 494 4.29 -7.34 -38.00
CA LEU A 494 2.84 -7.21 -38.10
C LEU A 494 2.30 -5.92 -37.46
N GLY A 495 3.00 -5.39 -36.46
CA GLY A 495 2.54 -4.31 -35.58
C GLY A 495 2.06 -4.84 -34.23
N VAL A 496 1.95 -3.94 -33.24
CA VAL A 496 1.78 -4.33 -31.82
C VAL A 496 0.42 -4.95 -31.51
N ILE A 497 -0.64 -4.61 -32.25
CA ILE A 497 -1.99 -5.18 -32.03
C ILE A 497 -2.00 -6.71 -32.18
N PHE A 498 -1.26 -7.26 -33.16
CA PHE A 498 -1.23 -8.72 -33.35
C PHE A 498 -0.34 -9.42 -32.32
N GLY A 499 0.69 -8.74 -31.80
CA GLY A 499 1.42 -9.18 -30.62
C GLY A 499 0.52 -9.21 -29.38
N ALA A 500 -0.27 -8.15 -29.18
CA ALA A 500 -1.26 -8.05 -28.10
C ALA A 500 -2.33 -9.12 -28.16
N ILE A 501 -2.84 -9.46 -29.36
CA ILE A 501 -3.75 -10.59 -29.56
C ILE A 501 -3.08 -11.91 -29.16
N THR A 502 -1.84 -12.14 -29.58
CA THR A 502 -1.09 -13.37 -29.23
C THR A 502 -0.91 -13.49 -27.72
N HIS A 503 -0.56 -12.38 -27.05
CA HIS A 503 -0.40 -12.32 -25.60
C HIS A 503 -1.73 -12.57 -24.89
N TYR A 504 -2.77 -11.82 -25.25
CA TYR A 504 -4.13 -12.00 -24.74
C TYR A 504 -4.59 -13.46 -24.83
N LEU A 505 -4.45 -14.11 -25.99
CA LEU A 505 -4.89 -15.50 -26.16
C LEU A 505 -4.06 -16.50 -25.34
N TYR A 506 -2.77 -16.24 -25.19
CA TYR A 506 -1.90 -17.05 -24.34
C TYR A 506 -2.36 -16.99 -22.88
N ASP A 507 -2.65 -15.79 -22.38
CA ASP A 507 -3.11 -15.59 -21.00
C ASP A 507 -4.53 -16.12 -20.79
N VAL A 508 -5.44 -15.94 -21.75
CA VAL A 508 -6.80 -16.49 -21.68
C VAL A 508 -6.75 -18.01 -21.49
N LEU A 509 -5.84 -18.69 -22.17
CA LEU A 509 -5.67 -20.13 -22.03
C LEU A 509 -5.17 -20.50 -20.62
N LEU A 510 -4.15 -19.82 -20.11
CA LEU A 510 -3.54 -20.16 -18.81
C LEU A 510 -4.38 -19.73 -17.61
N PHE A 511 -4.92 -18.51 -17.62
CA PHE A 511 -5.74 -17.99 -16.52
C PHE A 511 -7.14 -18.61 -16.45
N SER A 512 -7.59 -19.33 -17.49
CA SER A 512 -8.83 -20.10 -17.44
C SER A 512 -8.63 -21.55 -16.99
N LEU A 513 -7.40 -22.04 -16.82
CA LEU A 513 -7.13 -23.45 -16.50
C LEU A 513 -7.93 -23.98 -15.30
N PRO A 514 -8.05 -23.28 -14.17
CA PRO A 514 -8.80 -23.86 -13.06
C PRO A 514 -10.33 -23.93 -13.32
N ILE A 515 -10.89 -23.12 -14.23
CA ILE A 515 -12.27 -23.31 -14.73
C ILE A 515 -12.37 -24.63 -15.51
N TRP A 516 -11.34 -24.94 -16.31
CA TRP A 516 -11.27 -26.15 -17.13
C TRP A 516 -11.00 -27.42 -16.31
N TYR A 517 -10.29 -27.31 -15.18
CA TYR A 517 -10.08 -28.42 -14.24
C TYR A 517 -11.28 -28.73 -13.36
N SER A 518 -12.14 -27.74 -13.06
CA SER A 518 -13.38 -27.98 -12.32
C SER A 518 -14.41 -28.75 -13.16
N SER A 519 -15.13 -29.67 -12.53
CA SER A 519 -16.16 -30.49 -13.21
C SER A 519 -17.38 -29.65 -13.67
N GLY A 520 -17.68 -28.53 -13.00
CA GLY A 520 -18.76 -27.59 -13.32
C GLY A 520 -18.45 -26.46 -14.33
N TYR A 521 -19.06 -25.28 -14.14
CA TYR A 521 -18.77 -24.03 -14.85
C TYR A 521 -18.88 -24.08 -16.40
N VAL A 522 -19.89 -24.76 -16.94
CA VAL A 522 -20.06 -24.93 -18.41
C VAL A 522 -20.24 -23.60 -19.14
N VAL A 523 -21.00 -22.67 -18.55
CA VAL A 523 -21.19 -21.33 -19.12
C VAL A 523 -19.86 -20.59 -19.15
N ASP A 524 -19.07 -20.64 -18.08
CA ASP A 524 -17.76 -20.01 -18.01
C ASP A 524 -16.80 -20.58 -19.05
N LYS A 525 -16.74 -21.91 -19.19
CA LYS A 525 -15.97 -22.60 -20.23
C LYS A 525 -16.36 -22.08 -21.61
N PHE A 526 -17.65 -22.01 -21.92
CA PHE A 526 -18.14 -21.45 -23.18
C PHE A 526 -17.73 -19.98 -23.37
N MET A 527 -17.85 -19.16 -22.31
CA MET A 527 -17.47 -17.75 -22.34
C MET A 527 -15.98 -17.56 -22.59
N THR A 528 -15.10 -18.39 -22.03
CA THR A 528 -13.66 -18.32 -22.30
C THR A 528 -13.34 -18.56 -23.78
N VAL A 529 -13.99 -19.54 -24.41
CA VAL A 529 -13.85 -19.81 -25.85
C VAL A 529 -14.41 -18.66 -26.68
N LEU A 530 -15.59 -18.14 -26.33
CA LEU A 530 -16.23 -17.03 -27.03
C LEU A 530 -15.38 -15.76 -26.98
N CYS A 531 -14.89 -15.40 -25.79
CA CYS A 531 -14.01 -14.25 -25.57
C CYS A 531 -12.65 -14.42 -26.25
N GLY A 532 -12.10 -15.63 -26.24
CA GLY A 532 -10.93 -15.98 -27.05
C GLY A 532 -11.17 -15.84 -28.55
N ALA A 533 -12.40 -16.02 -29.04
CA ALA A 533 -12.74 -15.89 -30.47
C ALA A 533 -13.01 -14.44 -30.91
N ILE A 534 -13.11 -13.46 -30.00
CA ILE A 534 -13.50 -12.06 -30.30
C ILE A 534 -12.70 -11.44 -31.47
N PRO A 535 -11.35 -11.50 -31.52
CA PRO A 535 -10.59 -10.95 -32.63
C PRO A 535 -11.02 -11.46 -34.02
N LEU A 536 -11.37 -12.75 -34.13
CA LEU A 536 -11.88 -13.36 -35.36
C LEU A 536 -13.34 -12.97 -35.63
N LEU A 537 -14.18 -12.93 -34.59
CA LEU A 537 -15.58 -12.53 -34.70
C LEU A 537 -15.73 -11.08 -35.19
N VAL A 538 -14.85 -10.17 -34.76
CA VAL A 538 -14.81 -8.77 -35.24
C VAL A 538 -14.55 -8.72 -36.75
N ILE A 539 -13.61 -9.52 -37.25
CA ILE A 539 -13.30 -9.62 -38.69
C ILE A 539 -14.50 -10.17 -39.46
N LEU A 540 -15.11 -11.25 -38.96
CA LEU A 540 -16.28 -11.87 -39.58
C LEU A 540 -17.46 -10.89 -39.63
N TYR A 541 -17.74 -10.19 -38.54
CA TYR A 541 -18.79 -9.18 -38.46
C TYR A 541 -18.60 -8.07 -39.50
N PHE A 542 -17.41 -7.49 -39.60
CA PHE A 542 -17.15 -6.44 -40.58
C PHE A 542 -17.11 -6.96 -42.02
N ARG A 543 -16.66 -8.20 -42.24
CA ARG A 543 -16.77 -8.86 -43.55
C ARG A 543 -18.22 -9.02 -43.98
N MET A 544 -19.09 -9.49 -43.09
CA MET A 544 -20.52 -9.63 -43.35
C MET A 544 -21.16 -8.27 -43.62
N LYS A 545 -20.86 -7.28 -42.78
CA LYS A 545 -21.40 -5.91 -42.93
C LYS A 545 -20.94 -5.22 -44.22
N ALA A 546 -19.71 -5.47 -44.66
CA ALA A 546 -19.16 -4.92 -45.91
C ALA A 546 -19.52 -5.75 -47.15
N ASN A 547 -20.13 -6.92 -46.98
CA ASN A 547 -20.46 -7.89 -48.03
C ASN A 547 -19.28 -8.23 -48.98
N GLY A 548 -18.06 -8.25 -48.44
CA GLY A 548 -16.84 -8.45 -49.25
C GLY A 548 -15.53 -8.21 -48.49
N TRP A 549 -14.42 -8.59 -49.14
CA TRP A 549 -13.07 -8.28 -48.67
C TRP A 549 -12.64 -6.89 -49.14
N SER A 550 -12.11 -6.07 -48.24
CA SER A 550 -11.49 -4.79 -48.61
C SER A 550 -10.01 -4.95 -48.98
N GLU A 551 -9.51 -3.98 -49.74
CA GLU A 551 -8.07 -3.74 -49.92
C GLU A 551 -7.62 -2.61 -48.98
N LEU A 552 -6.38 -2.70 -48.51
CA LEU A 552 -5.82 -1.70 -47.60
C LEU A 552 -5.34 -0.48 -48.37
N ASP A 553 -6.01 0.65 -48.15
CA ASP A 553 -5.56 1.98 -48.58
C ASP A 553 -4.35 2.43 -47.74
N ASP A 554 -3.43 3.17 -48.37
CA ASP A 554 -2.31 3.83 -47.71
C ASP A 554 -2.76 4.73 -46.54
N LYS A 555 -3.98 5.28 -46.58
CA LYS A 555 -4.58 6.02 -45.46
C LYS A 555 -4.78 5.20 -44.18
N ALA A 556 -4.84 3.87 -44.28
CA ALA A 556 -4.92 2.97 -43.14
C ALA A 556 -3.54 2.68 -42.52
N LEU A 557 -2.46 2.91 -43.29
CA LEU A 557 -1.08 2.70 -42.86
C LEU A 557 -0.53 3.95 -42.18
N ASN A 558 0.51 3.77 -41.38
CA ASN A 558 1.20 4.86 -40.67
C ASN A 558 1.77 5.90 -41.65
N LYS A 559 2.25 5.49 -42.83
CA LYS A 559 2.73 6.38 -43.90
C LYS A 559 1.65 7.32 -44.44
N GLY A 560 0.38 6.95 -44.35
CA GLY A 560 -0.75 7.78 -44.75
C GLY A 560 -1.17 8.81 -43.70
N PHE A 561 -0.55 8.81 -42.51
CA PHE A 561 -0.83 9.81 -41.48
C PHE A 561 -0.15 11.15 -41.81
N LYS A 562 -0.92 12.23 -41.74
CA LYS A 562 -0.40 13.59 -41.89
C LYS A 562 -0.33 14.26 -40.52
N PRO A 563 0.86 14.67 -40.04
CA PRO A 563 0.98 15.39 -38.78
C PRO A 563 0.29 16.75 -38.88
N THR A 564 -0.41 17.13 -37.82
CA THR A 564 -1.06 18.44 -37.68
C THR A 564 -0.53 19.10 -36.42
N PRO A 565 0.59 19.85 -36.50
CA PRO A 565 1.12 20.59 -35.37
C PRO A 565 0.04 21.51 -34.79
N PRO A 566 -0.02 21.68 -33.46
CA PRO A 566 -0.90 22.68 -32.87
C PRO A 566 -0.49 24.06 -33.40
N GLU A 567 -1.48 24.91 -33.67
CA GLU A 567 -1.23 26.33 -33.93
C GLU A 567 -0.60 26.92 -32.66
N MET A 568 0.71 27.14 -32.68
CA MET A 568 1.37 27.90 -31.64
C MET A 568 0.86 29.32 -31.74
N SER A 569 0.00 29.70 -30.80
CA SER A 569 -0.48 31.07 -30.67
C SER A 569 0.73 32.02 -30.55
N GLU A 570 1.04 32.73 -31.64
CA GLU A 570 1.89 33.92 -31.68
C GLU A 570 1.16 35.15 -31.13
N HIS A 571 -0.07 35.00 -30.61
CA HIS A 571 -0.66 36.10 -29.86
C HIS A 571 0.25 36.37 -28.66
N LYS A 572 1.02 37.46 -28.77
CA LYS A 572 1.30 38.33 -27.64
C LYS A 572 -0.05 38.56 -27.00
N GLU A 573 -0.38 37.81 -25.96
CA GLU A 573 -1.43 38.22 -25.05
C GLU A 573 -1.03 39.63 -24.63
N GLU A 574 -1.75 40.64 -25.12
CA GLU A 574 -1.71 41.97 -24.54
C GLU A 574 -2.25 41.78 -23.13
N ALA A 575 -1.34 41.46 -22.21
CA ALA A 575 -1.61 41.46 -20.79
C ALA A 575 -2.08 42.89 -20.49
N LYS A 576 -3.39 43.06 -20.28
CA LYS A 576 -3.91 44.21 -19.57
C LYS A 576 -3.39 44.09 -18.14
N ALA A 577 -2.15 44.54 -17.94
CA ALA A 577 -1.57 44.67 -16.62
C ALA A 577 -2.50 45.61 -15.85
N VAL A 578 -3.25 45.07 -14.89
CA VAL A 578 -3.96 45.89 -13.92
C VAL A 578 -2.89 46.35 -12.93
N VAL A 579 -2.11 47.35 -13.34
CA VAL A 579 -1.20 48.05 -12.43
C VAL A 579 -2.07 48.94 -11.55
N ARG A 580 -2.24 48.57 -10.28
CA ARG A 580 -2.86 49.44 -9.29
C ARG A 580 -1.81 49.78 -8.23
N ASP A 581 -1.14 50.91 -8.40
CA ASP A 581 -0.38 51.53 -7.31
C ASP A 581 -1.35 51.85 -6.17
N GLY A 582 -1.36 50.99 -5.17
CA GLY A 582 -2.19 51.11 -3.99
C GLY A 582 -1.49 50.45 -2.82
N SER A 583 -1.49 51.13 -1.68
CA SER A 583 -0.99 50.59 -0.41
C SER A 583 -1.48 49.13 -0.24
N PRO A 584 -0.58 48.15 -0.13
CA PRO A 584 -0.92 46.72 -0.17
C PRO A 584 -1.82 46.28 1.01
N LEU A 585 -1.87 47.05 2.10
CA LEU A 585 -2.69 46.78 3.27
C LEU A 585 -3.62 47.97 3.56
N ASN A 586 -4.93 47.71 3.61
CA ASN A 586 -5.89 48.68 4.13
C ASN A 586 -5.65 48.81 5.65
N LYS A 587 -5.12 49.96 6.10
CA LYS A 587 -4.77 50.20 7.51
C LYS A 587 -5.91 49.94 8.50
N LYS A 588 -7.18 50.07 8.08
CA LYS A 588 -8.35 49.75 8.93
C LYS A 588 -8.56 48.25 9.08
N ILE A 589 -8.39 47.49 7.99
CA ILE A 589 -8.43 46.02 8.01
C ILE A 589 -7.26 45.50 8.83
N LEU A 590 -6.07 46.09 8.66
CA LEU A 590 -4.87 45.76 9.41
C LEU A 590 -5.05 45.97 10.92
N LEU A 591 -5.56 47.13 11.32
CA LEU A 591 -5.82 47.43 12.73
C LEU A 591 -6.88 46.49 13.32
N GLY A 592 -7.95 46.20 12.57
CA GLY A 592 -8.96 45.23 12.97
C GLY A 592 -8.40 43.81 13.13
N SER A 593 -7.54 43.37 12.20
CA SER A 593 -6.84 42.08 12.26
C SER A 593 -5.90 41.99 13.46
N ILE A 594 -5.12 43.03 13.75
CA ILE A 594 -4.22 43.07 14.90
C ILE A 594 -5.01 43.01 16.21
N ILE A 595 -6.10 43.79 16.34
CA ILE A 595 -6.98 43.75 17.52
C ILE A 595 -7.56 42.33 17.69
N PHE A 596 -8.01 41.70 16.61
CA PHE A 596 -8.57 40.35 16.65
C PHE A 596 -7.53 39.30 17.06
N ILE A 597 -6.31 39.37 16.50
CA ILE A 597 -5.19 38.50 16.89
C ILE A 597 -4.89 38.66 18.38
N VAL A 598 -4.76 39.89 18.87
CA VAL A 598 -4.46 40.15 20.29
C VAL A 598 -5.56 39.56 21.18
N ILE A 599 -6.83 39.76 20.84
CA ILE A 599 -7.95 39.21 21.61
C ILE A 599 -7.96 37.67 21.57
N GLY A 600 -7.81 37.07 20.39
CA GLY A 600 -7.80 35.61 20.22
C GLY A 600 -6.64 34.93 20.93
N MET A 601 -5.42 35.45 20.77
CA MET A 601 -4.20 34.88 21.36
C MET A 601 -4.08 35.09 22.87
N THR A 602 -4.72 36.11 23.45
CA THR A 602 -4.75 36.33 24.91
C THR A 602 -5.83 35.52 25.62
N SER A 603 -6.82 35.02 24.87
CA SER A 603 -7.96 34.28 25.42
C SER A 603 -7.81 32.75 25.32
N LEU A 604 -6.83 32.25 24.56
CA LEU A 604 -6.63 30.82 24.28
C LEU A 604 -5.20 30.39 24.62
N LYS A 605 -5.01 29.12 25.02
CA LYS A 605 -3.67 28.55 25.21
C LYS A 605 -2.97 28.51 23.84
N PHE A 606 -1.74 29.03 23.80
CA PHE A 606 -0.90 29.05 22.61
C PHE A 606 0.09 27.88 22.56
N SER A 607 0.20 27.05 23.60
CA SER A 607 0.97 25.80 23.54
C SER A 607 0.08 24.70 22.95
N ASP A 608 0.61 23.92 22.03
CA ASP A 608 -0.06 22.74 21.49
C ASP A 608 0.11 21.50 22.39
N SER A 609 0.92 21.58 23.46
CA SER A 609 1.12 20.49 24.42
C SER A 609 0.08 20.49 25.52
N ASP A 610 -0.54 19.33 25.74
CA ASP A 610 -1.46 19.07 26.85
C ASP A 610 -0.71 18.46 28.04
N VAL A 611 0.30 17.65 27.77
CA VAL A 611 1.15 16.98 28.76
C VAL A 611 2.58 17.47 28.60
N SER A 612 3.03 18.31 29.54
CA SER A 612 4.43 18.76 29.59
C SER A 612 5.32 17.60 30.04
N ILE A 613 6.46 17.47 29.37
CA ILE A 613 7.50 16.48 29.66
C ILE A 613 8.85 17.16 29.67
N ASP A 614 9.81 16.57 30.37
CA ASP A 614 11.18 17.08 30.37
C ASP A 614 11.86 16.86 29.02
N SER A 615 12.76 17.79 28.68
CA SER A 615 13.60 17.67 27.50
C SER A 615 14.53 16.45 27.62
N PRO A 616 14.81 15.71 26.53
CA PRO A 616 15.70 14.56 26.56
C PRO A 616 17.05 14.88 27.22
N SER A 617 17.35 14.18 28.32
CA SER A 617 18.64 14.33 29.02
C SER A 617 19.74 13.45 28.41
N ILE A 618 19.31 12.42 27.68
CA ILE A 618 20.17 11.49 26.94
C ILE A 618 19.93 11.59 25.43
N ASP A 619 21.00 11.37 24.68
CA ASP A 619 20.96 11.25 23.22
C ASP A 619 20.80 9.78 22.76
N ARG A 620 20.78 9.61 21.43
CA ARG A 620 20.64 8.31 20.76
C ARG A 620 21.71 7.30 21.17
N GLU A 621 22.98 7.71 21.20
CA GLU A 621 24.11 6.81 21.50
C GLU A 621 24.12 6.43 22.98
N GLN A 622 23.77 7.37 23.85
CA GLN A 622 23.58 7.12 25.27
C GLN A 622 22.44 6.13 25.52
N ALA A 623 21.31 6.27 24.82
CA ALA A 623 20.20 5.31 24.92
C ALA A 623 20.62 3.89 24.51
N ILE A 624 21.44 3.75 23.45
CA ILE A 624 22.00 2.46 23.03
C ILE A 624 22.91 1.89 24.12
N SER A 625 23.85 2.69 24.63
CA SER A 625 24.77 2.28 25.70
C SER A 625 24.03 1.82 26.96
N ILE A 626 22.98 2.55 27.37
CA ILE A 626 22.14 2.19 28.52
C ILE A 626 21.42 0.86 28.27
N ALA A 627 20.93 0.64 27.06
CA ALA A 627 20.30 -0.61 26.70
C ALA A 627 21.31 -1.77 26.70
N GLU A 628 22.55 -1.57 26.26
CA GLU A 628 23.64 -2.56 26.33
C GLU A 628 24.02 -2.91 27.78
N GLU A 629 24.10 -1.90 28.65
CA GLU A 629 24.32 -2.08 30.09
C GLU A 629 23.17 -2.87 30.73
N PHE A 630 21.92 -2.58 30.33
CA PHE A 630 20.75 -3.34 30.77
C PHE A 630 20.83 -4.81 30.34
N LEU A 631 21.22 -5.10 29.10
CA LEU A 631 21.39 -6.49 28.65
C LEU A 631 22.47 -7.22 29.47
N SER A 632 23.60 -6.56 29.68
CA SER A 632 24.72 -7.11 30.46
C SER A 632 24.35 -7.37 31.92
N ALA A 633 23.54 -6.50 32.53
CA ALA A 633 23.08 -6.63 33.91
C ALA A 633 22.05 -7.76 34.10
N ASN A 634 21.39 -8.20 33.03
CA ASN A 634 20.41 -9.29 33.04
C ASN A 634 20.96 -10.58 32.40
N ASP A 635 22.29 -10.72 32.29
CA ASP A 635 22.99 -11.89 31.73
C ASP A 635 22.54 -12.26 30.30
N ILE A 636 22.14 -11.26 29.49
CA ILE A 636 21.73 -11.45 28.11
C ILE A 636 22.95 -11.26 27.20
N GLU A 637 23.58 -12.36 26.81
CA GLU A 637 24.68 -12.35 25.86
C GLU A 637 24.16 -12.36 24.41
N LEU A 638 24.53 -11.35 23.64
CA LEU A 638 24.33 -11.33 22.19
C LEU A 638 25.61 -11.77 21.49
N ALA A 639 25.48 -12.68 20.53
CA ALA A 639 26.61 -13.13 19.72
C ALA A 639 27.26 -11.96 18.94
N ALA A 640 28.46 -12.17 18.42
CA ALA A 640 29.10 -11.17 17.58
C ALA A 640 28.23 -10.81 16.35
N GLY A 641 28.15 -9.51 16.03
CA GLY A 641 27.43 -8.99 14.85
C GLY A 641 26.06 -8.36 15.13
N TYR A 642 25.59 -8.34 16.38
CA TYR A 642 24.44 -7.52 16.78
C TYR A 642 24.81 -6.04 16.86
N GLU A 643 23.93 -5.19 16.33
CA GLU A 643 24.06 -3.73 16.42
C GLU A 643 22.81 -3.13 17.08
N GLY A 644 23.02 -2.07 17.87
CA GLY A 644 21.95 -1.30 18.49
C GLY A 644 21.43 -0.18 17.57
N TYR A 645 20.13 -0.17 17.34
CA TYR A 645 19.43 0.89 16.61
C TYR A 645 18.42 1.55 17.54
N ALA A 646 18.39 2.88 17.58
CA ALA A 646 17.45 3.62 18.43
C ALA A 646 16.53 4.53 17.60
N MET A 647 15.27 4.62 18.02
CA MET A 647 14.28 5.60 17.54
C MET A 647 13.47 6.16 18.70
N ILE A 648 12.74 7.24 18.46
CA ILE A 648 11.78 7.78 19.42
C ILE A 648 10.38 7.31 19.06
N THR A 649 9.60 6.98 20.08
CA THR A 649 8.18 6.65 19.96
C THR A 649 7.37 7.50 20.93
N THR A 650 6.22 7.99 20.48
CA THR A 650 5.33 8.88 21.27
C THR A 650 3.99 8.24 21.63
N THR A 651 3.67 7.10 21.02
CA THR A 651 2.38 6.42 21.21
C THR A 651 2.49 5.23 22.16
N TYR A 652 1.36 4.91 22.79
CA TYR A 652 1.20 3.70 23.59
C TYR A 652 -0.22 3.14 23.46
N PRO A 653 -0.42 1.81 23.46
CA PRO A 653 -1.75 1.21 23.52
C PRO A 653 -2.55 1.74 24.73
N GLY A 654 -3.82 2.05 24.52
CA GLY A 654 -4.70 2.53 25.60
C GLY A 654 -4.53 4.01 26.00
N SER A 655 -3.53 4.74 25.50
CA SER A 655 -3.34 6.18 25.83
C SER A 655 -4.59 7.01 25.59
N ARG A 656 -5.22 6.79 24.43
CA ARG A 656 -6.45 7.47 24.04
C ARG A 656 -7.63 7.14 24.96
N PHE A 657 -7.84 5.85 25.23
CA PHE A 657 -8.90 5.38 26.10
C PHE A 657 -8.81 6.03 27.49
N ILE A 658 -7.60 6.07 28.05
CA ILE A 658 -7.37 6.70 29.35
C ILE A 658 -7.65 8.20 29.30
N TRP A 659 -7.20 8.89 28.24
CA TRP A 659 -7.44 10.33 28.07
C TRP A 659 -8.92 10.68 27.95
N GLU A 660 -9.66 9.97 27.08
CA GLU A 660 -11.07 10.24 26.79
C GLU A 660 -12.00 9.80 27.93
N GLU A 661 -11.81 8.60 28.49
CA GLU A 661 -12.76 8.00 29.44
C GLU A 661 -12.34 8.14 30.90
N LEU A 662 -11.04 8.08 31.21
CA LEU A 662 -10.53 8.20 32.59
C LEU A 662 -10.06 9.61 32.94
N GLY A 663 -9.89 10.47 31.94
CA GLY A 663 -9.49 11.86 32.08
C GLY A 663 -7.98 12.09 32.21
N SER A 664 -7.58 13.34 32.02
CA SER A 664 -6.17 13.76 32.03
C SER A 664 -5.46 13.58 33.37
N ASP A 665 -6.16 13.71 34.49
CA ASP A 665 -5.59 13.46 35.83
C ASP A 665 -5.15 11.99 35.96
N THR A 666 -6.03 11.05 35.62
CA THR A 666 -5.72 9.61 35.62
C THR A 666 -4.62 9.28 34.62
N PHE A 667 -4.63 9.92 33.45
CA PHE A 667 -3.56 9.77 32.47
C PHE A 667 -2.19 10.13 33.05
N ASN A 668 -2.10 11.28 33.72
CA ASN A 668 -0.86 11.74 34.36
C ASN A 668 -0.44 10.83 35.52
N ASP A 669 -1.40 10.31 36.29
CA ASP A 669 -1.13 9.36 37.39
C ASP A 669 -0.57 8.00 36.90
N LEU A 670 -0.94 7.58 35.68
CA LEU A 670 -0.48 6.34 35.05
C LEU A 670 0.72 6.53 34.12
N LEU A 671 1.19 7.77 33.93
CA LEU A 671 2.30 8.09 33.04
C LEU A 671 3.62 7.54 33.58
N GLY A 672 4.33 6.77 32.75
CA GLY A 672 5.58 6.10 33.10
C GLY A 672 5.41 4.64 33.55
N SER A 673 4.18 4.14 33.69
CA SER A 673 3.86 2.74 33.99
C SER A 673 2.93 2.12 32.93
N TYR A 674 1.62 2.15 33.16
CA TYR A 674 0.59 1.56 32.25
C TYR A 674 0.34 2.40 31.00
N VAL A 675 0.78 3.66 31.02
CA VAL A 675 0.90 4.51 29.84
C VAL A 675 2.29 5.06 29.77
N LEU A 676 2.90 4.98 28.58
CA LEU A 676 4.23 5.49 28.37
C LEU A 676 4.17 6.77 27.53
N GLY A 677 4.82 7.82 28.03
CA GLY A 677 5.09 9.03 27.25
C GLY A 677 6.16 8.79 26.16
N PRO A 678 6.61 9.87 25.52
CA PRO A 678 7.70 9.80 24.56
C PRO A 678 8.97 9.20 25.18
N ARG A 679 9.62 8.30 24.44
CA ARG A 679 10.75 7.51 24.94
C ARG A 679 11.64 7.00 23.79
N TRP A 680 12.85 6.58 24.12
CA TRP A 680 13.73 5.85 23.22
C TRP A 680 13.30 4.38 23.14
N LYS A 681 13.25 3.83 21.94
CA LYS A 681 13.08 2.40 21.66
C LYS A 681 14.35 1.93 20.97
N VAL A 682 15.12 1.08 21.65
CA VAL A 682 16.38 0.51 21.16
C VAL A 682 16.16 -0.93 20.75
N ARG A 683 16.49 -1.27 19.51
CA ARG A 683 16.44 -2.63 18.94
C ARG A 683 17.85 -3.11 18.67
N PHE A 684 18.20 -4.27 19.21
CA PHE A 684 19.39 -5.03 18.85
C PHE A 684 19.01 -6.09 17.84
N ALA A 685 19.61 -6.01 16.65
CA ALA A 685 19.40 -6.95 15.57
C ALA A 685 20.70 -7.18 14.80
N LYS A 686 20.77 -8.30 14.08
CA LYS A 686 21.83 -8.59 13.12
C LYS A 686 21.25 -8.99 11.77
N PHE A 687 21.96 -8.67 10.70
CA PHE A 687 21.54 -8.97 9.33
C PHE A 687 22.50 -9.89 8.57
N ASP A 688 23.65 -10.20 9.17
CA ASP A 688 24.68 -11.08 8.61
C ASP A 688 24.71 -12.43 9.34
N GLY A 689 25.34 -13.43 8.72
CA GLY A 689 25.45 -14.81 9.24
C GLY A 689 24.30 -15.72 8.82
N GLU A 690 24.18 -16.88 9.45
CA GLU A 690 23.12 -17.87 9.16
C GLU A 690 21.74 -17.27 9.46
N VAL A 691 20.80 -17.47 8.51
CA VAL A 691 19.47 -16.84 8.51
C VAL A 691 18.68 -17.11 9.79
N GLU A 692 18.76 -18.33 10.32
CA GLU A 692 18.07 -18.72 11.56
C GLU A 692 18.57 -17.90 12.75
N THR A 693 19.89 -17.74 12.86
CA THR A 693 20.49 -17.03 14.00
C THR A 693 20.11 -15.54 14.03
N ARG A 694 19.69 -14.96 12.89
CA ARG A 694 19.23 -13.57 12.81
C ARG A 694 17.82 -13.36 13.40
N ALA A 695 17.10 -14.45 13.73
CA ALA A 695 15.75 -14.37 14.31
C ALA A 695 15.73 -13.79 15.73
N ARG A 696 16.86 -13.90 16.45
CA ARG A 696 17.05 -13.30 17.77
C ARG A 696 17.06 -11.79 17.63
N GLU A 697 16.16 -11.12 18.35
CA GLU A 697 16.02 -9.67 18.38
C GLU A 697 15.67 -9.21 19.79
N VAL A 698 16.30 -8.14 20.26
CA VAL A 698 16.05 -7.60 21.61
C VAL A 698 15.63 -6.15 21.52
N VAL A 699 14.57 -5.78 22.23
CA VAL A 699 14.05 -4.43 22.26
C VAL A 699 13.97 -3.94 23.70
N VAL A 700 14.63 -2.82 23.97
CA VAL A 700 14.59 -2.11 25.25
C VAL A 700 13.98 -0.74 25.02
N SER A 701 12.95 -0.38 25.79
CA SER A 701 12.49 1.01 25.84
C SER A 701 13.14 1.73 27.02
N VAL A 702 13.73 2.89 26.75
CA VAL A 702 14.43 3.73 27.72
C VAL A 702 13.73 5.08 27.77
N ASP A 703 13.38 5.56 28.95
CA ASP A 703 12.84 6.92 29.09
C ASP A 703 13.91 8.00 28.80
N PHE A 704 13.55 9.27 28.92
CA PHE A 704 14.48 10.38 28.65
C PHE A 704 15.45 10.70 29.77
N GLU A 705 15.32 10.06 30.92
CA GLU A 705 16.27 10.13 32.03
C GLU A 705 17.32 8.99 31.97
N GLY A 706 17.09 7.99 31.10
CA GLY A 706 17.99 6.86 30.93
C GLY A 706 17.60 5.63 31.73
N LYS A 707 16.34 5.50 32.16
CA LYS A 707 15.84 4.29 32.82
C LYS A 707 15.20 3.34 31.81
N PRO A 708 15.61 2.06 31.77
CA PRO A 708 14.88 1.01 31.06
C PRO A 708 13.49 0.79 31.68
N ILE A 709 12.44 0.95 30.89
CA ILE A 709 11.04 0.85 31.34
C ILE A 709 10.26 -0.28 30.68
N ARG A 710 10.80 -0.88 29.61
CA ARG A 710 10.21 -2.05 28.94
C ARG A 710 11.28 -2.88 28.28
N PHE A 711 11.08 -4.19 28.27
CA PHE A 711 12.02 -5.15 27.70
C PHE A 711 11.28 -6.27 26.95
N TYR A 712 11.81 -6.68 25.81
CA TYR A 712 11.36 -7.82 25.04
C TYR A 712 12.53 -8.47 24.32
N ASN A 713 12.67 -9.78 24.43
CA ASN A 713 13.75 -10.58 23.89
C ASN A 713 13.16 -11.76 23.12
N LYS A 714 13.20 -11.67 21.80
CA LYS A 714 12.70 -12.71 20.90
C LYS A 714 13.76 -13.80 20.76
N PHE A 715 13.39 -15.05 21.03
CA PHE A 715 14.23 -16.23 20.81
C PHE A 715 13.93 -16.87 19.44
N PRO A 716 14.93 -17.30 18.66
CA PRO A 716 14.75 -18.13 17.46
C PRO A 716 13.98 -19.41 17.81
N GLU A 717 13.09 -19.89 16.95
CA GLU A 717 12.28 -21.10 17.23
C GLU A 717 13.07 -22.33 17.67
N ASN A 718 14.22 -22.60 17.03
CA ASN A 718 15.06 -23.78 17.30
C ASN A 718 16.05 -23.60 18.46
N GLU A 719 16.09 -22.43 19.10
CA GLU A 719 16.99 -22.21 20.24
C GLU A 719 16.53 -23.06 21.44
N ALA A 720 17.42 -23.93 21.91
CA ALA A 720 17.16 -24.82 23.03
C ALA A 720 16.95 -24.03 24.33
N GLY A 721 16.09 -24.56 25.20
CA GLY A 721 15.77 -23.96 26.49
C GLY A 721 15.10 -24.98 27.39
N ALA A 722 14.84 -24.61 28.64
CA ALA A 722 14.11 -25.50 29.53
C ALA A 722 12.68 -25.77 29.03
N ILE A 723 12.14 -26.94 29.37
CA ILE A 723 10.73 -27.27 29.22
C ILE A 723 10.16 -27.23 30.63
N LEU A 724 9.67 -26.06 31.04
CA LEU A 724 9.13 -25.83 32.38
C LEU A 724 7.62 -26.01 32.38
N SER A 725 7.10 -26.68 33.41
CA SER A 725 5.66 -26.66 33.67
C SER A 725 5.18 -25.23 33.94
N GLN A 726 3.88 -24.99 33.76
CA GLN A 726 3.27 -23.69 34.07
C GLN A 726 3.66 -23.19 35.47
N ALA A 727 3.63 -24.07 36.48
CA ALA A 727 3.96 -23.73 37.86
C ALA A 727 5.42 -23.31 38.04
N GLU A 728 6.35 -23.95 37.32
CA GLU A 728 7.78 -23.62 37.35
C GLU A 728 8.08 -22.31 36.61
N ALA A 729 7.51 -22.13 35.41
CA ALA A 729 7.67 -20.89 34.64
C ALA A 729 7.03 -19.69 35.36
N LYS A 730 5.91 -19.92 36.07
CA LYS A 730 5.25 -18.89 36.88
C LYS A 730 6.13 -18.37 38.02
N ILE A 731 7.05 -19.18 38.57
CA ILE A 731 8.00 -18.70 39.59
C ILE A 731 8.89 -17.59 39.01
N ILE A 732 9.35 -17.76 37.77
CA ILE A 732 10.15 -16.76 37.05
C ILE A 732 9.31 -15.51 36.81
N ALA A 733 8.06 -15.68 36.38
CA ALA A 733 7.15 -14.57 36.12
C ALA A 733 6.81 -13.76 37.40
N ASP A 734 6.52 -14.45 38.50
CA ASP A 734 6.24 -13.85 39.80
C ASP A 734 7.44 -13.09 40.37
N GLN A 735 8.66 -13.62 40.16
CA GLN A 735 9.89 -12.92 40.54
C GLN A 735 10.06 -11.63 39.73
N ALA A 736 9.83 -11.69 38.40
CA ALA A 736 9.92 -10.53 37.52
C ALA A 736 8.88 -9.44 37.86
N LEU A 737 7.66 -9.82 38.26
CA LEU A 737 6.65 -8.86 38.76
C LEU A 737 7.15 -8.08 39.98
N SER A 738 7.79 -8.77 40.92
CA SER A 738 8.35 -8.14 42.11
C SER A 738 9.54 -7.24 41.76
N ASP A 739 10.47 -7.73 40.94
CA ASP A 739 11.73 -7.03 40.66
C ASP A 739 11.55 -5.79 39.78
N HIS A 740 10.62 -5.82 38.82
CA HIS A 740 10.44 -4.74 37.85
C HIS A 740 9.25 -3.83 38.15
N PHE A 741 8.17 -4.34 38.75
CA PHE A 741 6.96 -3.56 39.01
C PHE A 741 6.69 -3.32 40.51
N ASN A 742 7.47 -3.92 41.41
CA ASN A 742 7.20 -3.93 42.86
C ASN A 742 5.80 -4.48 43.22
N LEU A 743 5.29 -5.41 42.40
CA LEU A 743 4.00 -6.07 42.61
C LEU A 743 4.23 -7.45 43.22
N ASN A 744 3.42 -7.81 44.22
CA ASN A 744 3.45 -9.13 44.84
C ASN A 744 2.14 -9.88 44.57
N GLN A 745 2.13 -11.19 44.86
CA GLN A 745 0.98 -12.07 44.61
C GLN A 745 -0.31 -11.69 45.35
N SER A 746 -0.26 -10.80 46.36
CA SER A 746 -1.45 -10.32 47.07
C SER A 746 -2.05 -9.05 46.48
N MET A 747 -1.41 -8.50 45.44
CA MET A 747 -1.84 -7.29 44.74
C MET A 747 -2.33 -7.60 43.32
N VAL A 748 -2.18 -8.84 42.87
CA VAL A 748 -2.46 -9.24 41.50
C VAL A 748 -3.11 -10.62 41.45
N SER A 749 -3.97 -10.84 40.46
CA SER A 749 -4.51 -12.14 40.08
C SER A 749 -4.00 -12.54 38.69
N LEU A 750 -3.70 -13.83 38.51
CA LEU A 750 -3.35 -14.36 37.19
C LEU A 750 -4.63 -14.50 36.37
N VAL A 751 -4.69 -13.85 35.21
CA VAL A 751 -5.85 -13.91 34.30
C VAL A 751 -5.56 -14.67 33.02
N SER A 752 -4.30 -14.80 32.60
CA SER A 752 -3.95 -15.63 31.44
C SER A 752 -2.61 -16.31 31.59
N ALA A 753 -2.52 -17.54 31.09
CA ALA A 753 -1.28 -18.26 30.86
C ALA A 753 -1.33 -18.91 29.47
N ILE A 754 -0.51 -18.40 28.55
CA ILE A 754 -0.42 -18.88 27.16
C ILE A 754 0.84 -19.71 27.00
N GLU A 755 0.66 -20.97 26.63
CA GLU A 755 1.72 -21.94 26.34
C GLU A 755 2.10 -21.88 24.85
N SER A 756 3.39 -21.98 24.53
CA SER A 756 3.85 -22.13 23.14
C SER A 756 4.99 -23.15 23.05
N GLN A 757 4.68 -24.32 22.50
CA GLN A 757 5.62 -25.43 22.35
C GLN A 757 6.54 -25.19 21.14
N LYS A 758 7.84 -25.06 21.43
CA LYS A 758 8.90 -25.04 20.41
C LYS A 758 9.58 -26.41 20.32
N PRO A 759 10.38 -26.69 19.29
CA PRO A 759 11.01 -28.01 19.14
C PRO A 759 11.85 -28.46 20.34
N GLU A 760 12.60 -27.54 20.96
CA GLU A 760 13.51 -27.85 22.08
C GLU A 760 13.33 -26.92 23.30
N ARG A 761 12.19 -26.23 23.42
CA ARG A 761 11.84 -25.43 24.60
C ARG A 761 10.34 -25.20 24.73
N LEU A 762 9.93 -24.70 25.89
CA LEU A 762 8.57 -24.25 26.13
C LEU A 762 8.56 -22.78 26.54
N ASP A 763 7.78 -21.97 25.83
CA ASP A 763 7.63 -20.54 26.10
C ASP A 763 6.26 -20.28 26.76
N TRP A 764 6.22 -19.34 27.70
CA TRP A 764 5.02 -18.94 28.44
C TRP A 764 4.80 -17.42 28.40
N ILE A 765 3.55 -16.99 28.26
CA ILE A 765 3.14 -15.60 28.47
C ILE A 765 2.12 -15.58 29.60
N PHE A 766 2.42 -14.83 30.66
CA PHE A 766 1.53 -14.65 31.80
C PHE A 766 0.99 -13.22 31.82
N THR A 767 -0.33 -13.08 31.92
CA THR A 767 -0.98 -11.78 32.13
C THR A 767 -1.61 -11.75 33.51
N TYR A 768 -1.26 -10.72 34.26
CA TYR A 768 -1.73 -10.49 35.61
C TYR A 768 -2.60 -9.24 35.66
N LYS A 769 -3.77 -9.37 36.26
CA LYS A 769 -4.66 -8.25 36.60
C LYS A 769 -4.28 -7.72 37.98
N GLU A 770 -4.30 -6.40 38.15
CA GLU A 770 -4.07 -5.80 39.46
C GLU A 770 -5.34 -5.60 40.27
N ASP A 771 -5.23 -5.73 41.60
CA ASP A 771 -6.29 -5.49 42.58
C ASP A 771 -6.53 -3.99 42.82
N LYS A 772 -6.46 -3.20 41.74
CA LYS A 772 -6.73 -1.76 41.72
C LYS A 772 -7.89 -1.50 40.78
N ASN A 773 -9.00 -1.02 41.34
CA ASN A 773 -10.17 -0.67 40.55
C ASN A 773 -9.87 0.51 39.63
N VAL A 774 -10.20 0.34 38.35
CA VAL A 774 -10.31 1.41 37.35
C VAL A 774 -11.76 1.89 37.33
N SER A 775 -12.00 3.18 37.07
CA SER A 775 -13.35 3.76 37.11
C SER A 775 -14.27 3.31 35.96
N TYR A 776 -13.72 2.67 34.93
CA TYR A 776 -14.46 2.22 33.75
C TYR A 776 -14.72 0.71 33.82
N GLU A 777 -15.97 0.32 33.65
CA GLU A 777 -16.42 -1.08 33.73
C GLU A 777 -15.75 -1.95 32.65
N GLY A 778 -15.27 -3.14 33.03
CA GLY A 778 -14.56 -4.05 32.13
C GLY A 778 -13.10 -3.68 31.85
N SER A 779 -12.61 -2.53 32.31
CA SER A 779 -11.20 -2.16 32.18
C SER A 779 -10.39 -2.60 33.40
N GLN A 780 -9.15 -3.04 33.16
CA GLN A 780 -8.24 -3.49 34.20
C GLN A 780 -6.79 -3.12 33.87
N LEU A 781 -5.98 -2.90 34.90
CA LEU A 781 -4.55 -2.71 34.77
C LEU A 781 -3.88 -4.08 34.67
N GLU A 782 -3.03 -4.26 33.66
CA GLU A 782 -2.42 -5.53 33.33
C GLU A 782 -0.90 -5.44 33.32
N SER A 783 -0.27 -6.47 33.90
CA SER A 783 1.16 -6.71 33.83
C SER A 783 1.40 -8.01 33.04
N VAL A 784 2.12 -7.91 31.93
CA VAL A 784 2.42 -9.03 31.03
C VAL A 784 3.89 -9.42 31.19
N ILE A 785 4.14 -10.69 31.51
CA ILE A 785 5.48 -11.27 31.62
C ILE A 785 5.64 -12.39 30.61
N THR A 786 6.73 -12.35 29.84
CA THR A 786 7.10 -13.39 28.86
C THR A 786 8.29 -14.18 29.40
N VAL A 787 8.18 -15.50 29.41
CA VAL A 787 9.23 -16.44 29.81
C VAL A 787 9.53 -17.33 28.61
N SER A 788 10.81 -17.47 28.25
CA SER A 788 11.25 -18.38 27.19
C SER A 788 12.19 -19.43 27.77
N GLY A 789 11.72 -20.68 27.82
CA GLY A 789 12.39 -21.74 28.58
C GLY A 789 12.53 -21.37 30.05
N ASP A 790 13.77 -21.20 30.51
CA ASP A 790 14.15 -20.80 31.88
C ASP A 790 14.59 -19.33 31.98
N GLN A 791 14.37 -18.52 30.94
CA GLN A 791 14.81 -17.13 30.89
C GLN A 791 13.64 -16.15 30.88
N LEU A 792 13.80 -15.02 31.59
CA LEU A 792 12.90 -13.87 31.45
C LEU A 792 13.09 -13.27 30.05
N ALA A 793 12.05 -13.34 29.23
CA ALA A 793 12.06 -12.87 27.84
C ALA A 793 11.41 -11.50 27.68
N GLY A 794 10.57 -11.04 28.62
CA GLY A 794 9.99 -9.71 28.51
C GLY A 794 9.08 -9.32 29.66
N PHE A 795 8.88 -8.02 29.83
CA PHE A 795 7.90 -7.46 30.76
C PHE A 795 7.30 -6.16 30.21
N SER A 796 6.01 -5.94 30.43
CA SER A 796 5.34 -4.68 30.14
C SER A 796 4.06 -4.50 30.96
N GLN A 797 3.65 -3.25 31.17
CA GLN A 797 2.35 -2.92 31.76
C GLN A 797 1.46 -2.20 30.75
N SER A 798 0.16 -2.45 30.78
CA SER A 798 -0.83 -1.79 29.93
C SER A 798 -2.19 -1.76 30.61
N ILE A 799 -3.15 -1.06 29.99
CA ILE A 799 -4.54 -1.12 30.37
C ILE A 799 -5.30 -2.01 29.37
N TYR A 800 -6.15 -2.90 29.88
CA TYR A 800 -7.14 -3.59 29.08
C TYR A 800 -8.20 -2.60 28.61
N VAL A 801 -8.35 -2.46 27.29
CA VAL A 801 -9.34 -1.59 26.68
C VAL A 801 -10.53 -2.46 26.25
N PRO A 802 -11.73 -2.27 26.84
CA PRO A 802 -12.91 -3.07 26.53
C PRO A 802 -13.23 -3.14 25.03
N GLU A 803 -13.71 -4.29 24.56
CA GLU A 803 -14.11 -4.52 23.16
C GLU A 803 -15.22 -3.54 22.76
N GLU A 804 -16.19 -3.28 23.64
CA GLU A 804 -17.27 -2.33 23.38
C GLU A 804 -16.72 -0.94 23.03
N TRP A 805 -15.77 -0.43 23.82
CA TRP A 805 -15.16 0.88 23.58
C TRP A 805 -14.35 0.87 22.29
N SER A 806 -13.52 -0.16 22.09
CA SER A 806 -12.71 -0.31 20.88
C SER A 806 -13.56 -0.36 19.61
N ARG A 807 -14.72 -1.01 19.65
CA ARG A 807 -15.68 -1.08 18.53
C ARG A 807 -16.39 0.23 18.32
N MET A 808 -16.85 0.87 19.39
CA MET A 808 -17.52 2.17 19.35
C MET A 808 -16.64 3.23 18.70
N ILE A 809 -15.35 3.26 19.02
CA ILE A 809 -14.39 4.19 18.40
C ILE A 809 -14.19 3.87 16.92
N ARG A 810 -14.01 2.60 16.52
CA ARG A 810 -13.85 2.23 15.11
C ARG A 810 -15.06 2.62 14.25
N ASP A 811 -16.29 2.45 14.74
CA ASP A 811 -17.51 2.90 14.04
C ASP A 811 -17.52 4.42 13.83
N ARG A 812 -17.25 5.15 14.92
CA ARG A 812 -17.21 6.61 14.97
C ARG A 812 -16.14 7.21 14.05
N GLU A 813 -14.92 6.68 14.12
CA GLU A 813 -13.78 7.09 13.29
C GLU A 813 -13.95 6.70 11.84
N GLY A 814 -14.61 5.58 11.58
CA GLY A 814 -14.93 5.15 10.25
C GLY A 814 -15.78 6.19 9.52
N PHE A 815 -16.89 6.61 10.14
CA PHE A 815 -17.78 7.60 9.54
C PHE A 815 -17.13 8.99 9.43
N SER A 816 -16.37 9.42 10.46
CA SER A 816 -15.68 10.71 10.41
C SER A 816 -14.51 10.70 9.40
N GLY A 817 -13.79 9.58 9.29
CA GLY A 817 -12.73 9.33 8.31
C GLY A 817 -13.24 9.41 6.87
N MET A 818 -14.41 8.83 6.58
CA MET A 818 -15.06 9.01 5.28
C MET A 818 -15.36 10.47 4.96
N LEU A 819 -15.90 11.24 5.92
CA LEU A 819 -16.17 12.65 5.73
C LEU A 819 -14.87 13.46 5.55
N ALA A 820 -13.82 13.17 6.33
CA ALA A 820 -12.49 13.74 6.14
C ALA A 820 -11.96 13.48 4.72
N MET A 821 -12.16 12.27 4.20
CA MET A 821 -11.75 11.92 2.84
C MET A 821 -12.41 12.83 1.80
N LEU A 822 -13.70 13.15 1.96
CA LEU A 822 -14.44 14.05 1.04
C LEU A 822 -13.92 15.50 1.07
N PHE A 823 -13.41 15.97 2.21
CA PHE A 823 -12.90 17.34 2.35
C PHE A 823 -11.42 17.50 2.00
N SER A 824 -10.60 16.45 2.10
CA SER A 824 -9.14 16.54 1.93
C SER A 824 -8.64 16.06 0.57
N ILE A 825 -9.11 14.90 0.09
CA ILE A 825 -8.57 14.25 -1.11
C ILE A 825 -9.02 14.94 -2.40
N PRO A 826 -10.33 15.21 -2.63
CA PRO A 826 -10.79 15.79 -3.89
C PRO A 826 -10.20 17.17 -4.18
N GLY A 827 -10.06 18.05 -3.18
CA GLY A 827 -9.55 19.40 -3.43
C GLY A 827 -8.03 19.42 -3.65
N GLY A 828 -7.27 18.63 -2.90
CA GLY A 828 -5.83 18.45 -3.13
C GLY A 828 -5.55 17.86 -4.52
N LEU A 829 -6.26 16.80 -4.90
CA LEU A 829 -6.15 16.19 -6.23
C LEU A 829 -6.65 17.12 -7.34
N PHE A 830 -7.74 17.86 -7.12
CA PHE A 830 -8.27 18.79 -8.11
C PHE A 830 -7.30 19.94 -8.36
N ILE A 831 -6.81 20.60 -7.31
CA ILE A 831 -5.87 21.73 -7.45
C ILE A 831 -4.50 21.25 -7.92
N GLY A 832 -3.94 20.20 -7.30
CA GLY A 832 -2.67 19.62 -7.70
C GLY A 832 -2.71 19.07 -9.14
N GLY A 833 -3.80 18.38 -9.50
CA GLY A 833 -4.04 17.87 -10.85
C GLY A 833 -4.21 18.99 -11.88
N LEU A 834 -4.99 20.03 -11.58
CA LEU A 834 -5.10 21.22 -12.44
C LEU A 834 -3.76 21.91 -12.62
N LEU A 835 -2.97 22.04 -11.55
CA LEU A 835 -1.63 22.62 -11.60
C LEU A 835 -0.71 21.80 -12.49
N LEU A 836 -0.68 20.47 -12.31
CA LEU A 836 0.11 19.56 -13.16
C LEU A 836 -0.32 19.65 -14.62
N ILE A 837 -1.62 19.60 -14.92
CA ILE A 837 -2.14 19.67 -16.29
C ILE A 837 -1.77 21.01 -16.95
N ARG A 838 -1.97 22.14 -16.26
CA ARG A 838 -1.62 23.46 -16.79
C ARG A 838 -0.11 23.59 -17.01
N SER A 839 0.70 23.17 -16.03
CA SER A 839 2.16 23.24 -16.11
C SER A 839 2.72 22.33 -17.20
N PHE A 840 2.16 21.13 -17.36
CA PHE A 840 2.52 20.20 -18.42
C PHE A 840 2.12 20.75 -19.80
N LYS A 841 0.95 21.38 -19.92
CA LYS A 841 0.57 22.11 -21.15
C LYS A 841 1.55 23.24 -21.47
N MET A 842 1.98 24.01 -20.47
CA MET A 842 2.99 25.05 -20.67
C MET A 842 4.35 24.48 -21.08
N LEU A 843 4.74 23.32 -20.55
CA LEU A 843 5.93 22.60 -20.99
C LEU A 843 5.81 22.20 -22.46
N MET A 844 4.67 21.65 -22.87
CA MET A 844 4.39 21.30 -24.26
C MET A 844 4.44 22.53 -25.19
N ASP A 845 3.89 23.67 -24.74
CA ASP A 845 3.84 24.93 -25.48
C ASP A 845 5.17 25.73 -25.43
N SER A 846 6.21 25.21 -24.76
CA SER A 846 7.49 25.92 -24.52
C SER A 846 7.37 27.23 -23.73
N LYS A 847 6.31 27.36 -22.92
CA LYS A 847 6.04 28.51 -22.04
C LYS A 847 6.52 28.30 -20.60
N LEU A 848 7.06 27.12 -20.30
CA LEU A 848 7.62 26.76 -19.00
C LEU A 848 9.07 27.23 -18.87
N ASN A 849 9.41 27.92 -17.78
CA ASN A 849 10.80 28.24 -17.46
C ASN A 849 11.49 27.03 -16.81
N LEU A 850 12.00 26.12 -17.65
CA LEU A 850 12.62 24.87 -17.19
C LEU A 850 13.85 25.11 -16.31
N ARG A 851 14.62 26.17 -16.53
CA ARG A 851 15.80 26.49 -15.70
C ARG A 851 15.40 26.79 -14.26
N LYS A 852 14.38 27.63 -14.06
CA LYS A 852 13.82 27.92 -12.73
C LYS A 852 13.23 26.66 -12.10
N GLY A 853 12.44 25.90 -12.87
CA GLY A 853 11.87 24.63 -12.42
C GLY A 853 12.92 23.64 -11.92
N VAL A 854 13.94 23.35 -12.73
CA VAL A 854 15.02 22.41 -12.40
C VAL A 854 15.81 22.85 -11.17
N PHE A 855 16.07 24.16 -10.99
CA PHE A 855 16.75 24.67 -9.80
C PHE A 855 15.99 24.32 -8.51
N PHE A 856 14.68 24.59 -8.43
CA PHE A 856 13.88 24.25 -7.25
C PHE A 856 13.63 22.75 -7.10
N GLY A 857 13.40 22.05 -8.22
CA GLY A 857 13.30 20.60 -8.22
C GLY A 857 14.57 19.94 -7.65
N ALA A 858 15.75 20.43 -8.04
CA ALA A 858 17.04 19.94 -7.53
C ALA A 858 17.22 20.24 -6.04
N ILE A 859 16.85 21.43 -5.56
CA ILE A 859 16.86 21.75 -4.12
C ILE A 859 15.98 20.77 -3.35
N ILE A 860 14.76 20.51 -3.82
CA ILE A 860 13.81 19.61 -3.15
C ILE A 860 14.33 18.17 -3.18
N PHE A 861 14.89 17.73 -4.31
CA PHE A 861 15.50 16.41 -4.43
C PHE A 861 16.67 16.23 -3.45
N VAL A 862 17.61 17.17 -3.40
CA VAL A 862 18.76 17.12 -2.49
C VAL A 862 18.31 17.19 -1.03
N SER A 863 17.33 18.04 -0.70
CA SER A 863 16.81 18.15 0.66
C SER A 863 16.13 16.87 1.13
N ALA A 864 15.39 16.19 0.25
CA ALA A 864 14.78 14.90 0.54
C ALA A 864 15.83 13.80 0.76
N ILE A 865 16.91 13.78 -0.05
CA ILE A 865 18.05 12.87 0.17
C ILE A 865 18.68 13.12 1.54
N VAL A 866 18.96 14.38 1.87
CA VAL A 866 19.57 14.74 3.15
C VAL A 866 18.69 14.31 4.32
N ALA A 867 17.38 14.61 4.29
CA ALA A 867 16.45 14.19 5.34
C ALA A 867 16.39 12.66 5.49
N PHE A 868 16.35 11.93 4.36
CA PHE A 868 16.29 10.47 4.36
C PHE A 868 17.53 9.81 4.99
N PHE A 869 18.73 10.31 4.68
CA PHE A 869 19.96 9.79 5.28
C PHE A 869 20.20 10.30 6.71
N ASN A 870 19.43 11.29 7.17
CA ASN A 870 19.51 11.81 8.54
C ASN A 870 18.62 11.04 9.53
N ASP A 871 17.67 10.24 9.04
CA ASP A 871 16.74 9.45 9.84
C ASP A 871 17.23 8.00 9.95
N SER A 872 17.42 7.49 11.16
CA SER A 872 17.83 6.09 11.41
C SER A 872 16.67 5.14 11.74
N SER A 873 15.45 5.66 11.85
CA SER A 873 14.30 4.91 12.34
C SER A 873 13.94 3.71 11.46
N PHE A 874 14.30 3.73 10.18
CA PHE A 874 14.03 2.62 9.27
C PHE A 874 14.72 1.31 9.71
N PHE A 875 15.88 1.35 10.38
CA PHE A 875 16.55 0.15 10.90
C PHE A 875 15.71 -0.56 11.98
N MET A 876 14.75 0.12 12.59
CA MET A 876 13.84 -0.46 13.58
C MET A 876 12.78 -1.37 12.95
N THR A 877 12.54 -1.25 11.65
CA THR A 877 11.49 -1.99 10.93
C THR A 877 12.03 -2.94 9.87
N LEU A 878 13.34 -2.89 9.57
CA LEU A 878 13.95 -3.81 8.61
C LEU A 878 13.82 -5.27 9.08
N PRO A 879 13.33 -6.17 8.21
CA PRO A 879 13.19 -7.58 8.57
C PRO A 879 14.56 -8.27 8.59
N THR A 880 14.78 -9.14 9.57
CA THR A 880 16.07 -9.82 9.79
C THR A 880 16.22 -11.11 8.97
N ASP A 881 15.17 -11.55 8.28
CA ASP A 881 15.15 -12.74 7.43
C ASP A 881 15.71 -12.50 6.03
N GLN A 882 15.99 -11.24 5.66
CA GLN A 882 16.55 -10.88 4.36
C GLN A 882 17.95 -10.26 4.50
N PRO A 883 18.82 -10.38 3.48
CA PRO A 883 20.11 -9.72 3.47
C PRO A 883 19.96 -8.19 3.51
N ILE A 884 20.72 -7.51 4.38
CA ILE A 884 20.69 -6.05 4.49
C ILE A 884 21.03 -5.36 3.16
N GLY A 885 21.94 -5.93 2.37
CA GLY A 885 22.29 -5.39 1.06
C GLY A 885 21.08 -5.23 0.13
N ASN A 886 20.19 -6.21 0.10
CA ASN A 886 18.99 -6.20 -0.73
C ASN A 886 17.94 -5.23 -0.18
N LEU A 887 17.71 -5.25 1.14
CA LEU A 887 16.79 -4.34 1.81
C LEU A 887 17.20 -2.87 1.61
N MET A 888 18.47 -2.57 1.84
CA MET A 888 19.01 -1.21 1.69
C MET A 888 19.00 -0.77 0.23
N THR A 889 19.37 -1.64 -0.71
CA THR A 889 19.25 -1.36 -2.14
C THR A 889 17.80 -1.04 -2.51
N THR A 890 16.87 -1.83 -1.99
CA THR A 890 15.45 -1.69 -2.27
C THR A 890 14.89 -0.37 -1.74
N MET A 891 15.19 -0.09 -0.49
CA MET A 891 14.80 1.13 0.19
C MET A 891 15.40 2.36 -0.48
N TYR A 892 16.72 2.37 -0.73
CA TYR A 892 17.42 3.51 -1.32
C TYR A 892 16.88 3.85 -2.69
N ILE A 893 16.77 2.87 -3.59
CA ILE A 893 16.33 3.19 -4.95
C ILE A 893 14.84 3.59 -4.96
N SER A 894 14.00 2.93 -4.15
CA SER A 894 12.58 3.31 -4.00
C SER A 894 12.43 4.75 -3.49
N ALA A 895 13.19 5.12 -2.46
CA ALA A 895 13.23 6.48 -1.92
C ALA A 895 13.72 7.48 -2.97
N MET A 896 14.84 7.20 -3.65
CA MET A 896 15.39 8.09 -4.69
C MET A 896 14.39 8.34 -5.82
N ILE A 897 13.62 7.33 -6.23
CA ILE A 897 12.62 7.49 -7.28
C ILE A 897 11.40 8.24 -6.77
N GLY A 898 10.94 7.97 -5.56
CA GLY A 898 9.91 8.78 -4.91
C GLY A 898 10.31 10.26 -4.88
N PHE A 899 11.54 10.55 -4.43
CA PHE A 899 12.09 11.91 -4.40
C PHE A 899 12.21 12.52 -5.79
N LEU A 900 12.63 11.74 -6.80
CA LEU A 900 12.72 12.21 -8.18
C LEU A 900 11.34 12.56 -8.76
N VAL A 901 10.32 11.73 -8.53
CA VAL A 901 8.95 11.99 -9.02
C VAL A 901 8.39 13.25 -8.38
N VAL A 902 8.55 13.39 -7.05
CA VAL A 902 8.17 14.62 -6.34
C VAL A 902 8.93 15.81 -6.91
N ALA A 903 10.25 15.73 -7.04
CA ALA A 903 11.08 16.80 -7.58
C ALA A 903 10.66 17.20 -9.01
N LEU A 904 10.35 16.24 -9.89
CA LEU A 904 9.88 16.51 -11.26
C LEU A 904 8.51 17.21 -11.28
N ALA A 905 7.60 16.84 -10.38
CA ALA A 905 6.34 17.57 -10.20
C ALA A 905 6.63 19.03 -9.80
N GLN A 906 7.60 19.25 -8.92
CA GLN A 906 8.03 20.59 -8.50
C GLN A 906 8.72 21.36 -9.65
N VAL A 907 9.47 20.70 -10.53
CA VAL A 907 10.00 21.34 -11.75
C VAL A 907 8.88 21.93 -12.60
N LEU A 908 7.78 21.17 -12.77
CA LEU A 908 6.60 21.66 -13.49
C LEU A 908 5.97 22.85 -12.76
N PHE A 909 5.79 22.76 -11.44
CA PHE A 909 5.17 23.81 -10.65
C PHE A 909 5.97 25.10 -10.71
N PHE A 910 7.22 25.08 -10.24
CA PHE A 910 8.07 26.27 -10.18
C PHE A 910 8.43 26.81 -11.57
N GLY A 911 8.53 25.95 -12.57
CA GLY A 911 8.75 26.36 -13.96
C GLY A 911 7.53 27.11 -14.56
N GLY A 912 6.32 26.84 -14.07
CA GLY A 912 5.08 27.45 -14.54
C GLY A 912 4.71 28.74 -13.82
N LEU A 913 5.05 28.86 -12.52
CA LEU A 913 4.60 29.97 -11.65
C LEU A 913 4.83 31.36 -12.26
N GLY A 914 6.03 31.66 -12.76
CA GLY A 914 6.33 33.00 -13.29
C GLY A 914 5.42 33.40 -14.45
N THR A 915 5.18 32.50 -15.41
CA THR A 915 4.29 32.76 -16.54
C THR A 915 2.83 32.86 -16.09
N MET A 916 2.40 32.06 -15.10
CA MET A 916 1.04 32.07 -14.56
C MET A 916 0.71 33.34 -13.76
N LEU A 917 1.68 33.87 -13.01
CA LEU A 917 1.50 35.01 -12.11
C LEU A 917 1.73 36.37 -12.78
N LYS A 918 2.46 36.42 -13.91
CA LYS A 918 2.74 37.64 -14.70
C LYS A 918 1.52 38.55 -14.95
N PRO A 919 0.33 38.05 -15.33
CA PRO A 919 -0.85 38.88 -15.60
C PRO A 919 -1.48 39.54 -14.35
N THR A 920 -1.08 39.11 -13.15
CA THR A 920 -1.71 39.48 -11.86
C THR A 920 -0.78 40.26 -10.93
N LEU A 921 0.35 40.76 -11.44
CA LEU A 921 1.38 41.41 -10.63
C LEU A 921 0.94 42.81 -10.18
N ASN A 922 0.76 42.95 -8.88
CA ASN A 922 0.71 44.25 -8.21
C ASN A 922 2.02 44.43 -7.43
N ARG A 923 2.75 45.52 -7.67
CA ARG A 923 4.06 45.76 -7.03
C ARG A 923 3.84 46.35 -5.64
N SER A 924 4.18 45.61 -4.61
CA SER A 924 4.23 46.09 -3.23
C SER A 924 5.68 46.15 -2.75
N SER A 925 5.96 46.92 -1.70
CA SER A 925 7.28 46.88 -1.08
C SER A 925 7.48 45.53 -0.38
N ILE A 926 8.68 44.97 -0.43
CA ILE A 926 9.03 43.71 0.26
C ILE A 926 8.75 43.81 1.76
N SER A 927 8.99 44.99 2.35
CA SER A 927 8.66 45.25 3.76
C SER A 927 7.17 45.09 4.05
N ASP A 928 6.30 45.61 3.17
CA ASP A 928 4.85 45.44 3.35
C ASP A 928 4.42 43.99 3.14
N SER A 929 5.08 43.24 2.24
CA SER A 929 4.83 41.81 2.04
C SER A 929 5.24 40.96 3.25
N ILE A 930 6.36 41.27 3.90
CA ILE A 930 6.79 40.59 5.13
C ILE A 930 5.78 40.84 6.25
N VAL A 931 5.44 42.11 6.50
CA VAL A 931 4.49 42.49 7.56
C VAL A 931 3.11 41.92 7.28
N GLY A 932 2.63 42.03 6.04
CA GLY A 932 1.36 41.46 5.64
C GLY A 932 1.33 39.94 5.77
N GLY A 933 2.40 39.26 5.38
CA GLY A 933 2.51 37.80 5.45
C GLY A 933 2.51 37.31 6.89
N PHE A 934 3.24 37.98 7.78
CA PHE A 934 3.22 37.73 9.22
C PHE A 934 1.80 37.86 9.80
N ILE A 935 1.09 38.92 9.41
CA ILE A 935 -0.28 39.14 9.90
C ILE A 935 -1.25 38.11 9.32
N ALA A 936 -1.10 37.73 8.05
CA ALA A 936 -1.89 36.67 7.46
C ALA A 936 -1.66 35.32 8.16
N ALA A 937 -0.41 34.99 8.50
CA ALA A 937 -0.05 33.79 9.25
C ALA A 937 -0.64 33.78 10.67
N LEU A 938 -0.53 34.88 11.39
CA LEU A 938 -1.14 35.02 12.73
C LEU A 938 -2.66 34.92 12.67
N LEU A 939 -3.30 35.52 11.65
CA LEU A 939 -4.74 35.38 11.45
C LEU A 939 -5.13 33.94 11.14
N ALA A 940 -4.44 33.27 10.21
CA ALA A 940 -4.71 31.89 9.86
C ALA A 940 -4.56 30.97 11.08
N THR A 941 -3.48 31.15 11.86
CA THR A 941 -3.27 30.42 13.13
C THR A 941 -4.37 30.72 14.14
N THR A 942 -4.72 31.99 14.34
CA THR A 942 -5.79 32.39 15.26
C THR A 942 -7.14 31.80 14.83
N PHE A 943 -7.42 31.77 13.53
CA PHE A 943 -8.63 31.15 12.98
C PHE A 943 -8.62 29.62 13.14
N ALA A 944 -7.46 28.97 12.98
CA ALA A 944 -7.31 27.54 13.26
C ALA A 944 -7.54 27.25 14.75
N MET A 945 -6.97 28.04 15.66
CA MET A 945 -7.19 27.92 17.11
C MET A 945 -8.66 28.13 17.48
N ILE A 946 -9.32 29.16 16.93
CA ILE A 946 -10.75 29.40 17.18
C ILE A 946 -11.60 28.27 16.61
N ALA A 947 -11.31 27.79 15.40
CA ALA A 947 -12.03 26.66 14.81
C ALA A 947 -11.79 25.37 15.63
N GLY A 948 -10.56 25.12 16.06
CA GLY A 948 -10.17 23.99 16.90
C GLY A 948 -10.80 24.04 18.30
N SER A 949 -11.13 25.22 18.83
CA SER A 949 -11.87 25.30 20.09
C SER A 949 -13.29 24.73 20.05
N PHE A 950 -13.81 24.42 18.85
CA PHE A 950 -15.06 23.67 18.67
C PHE A 950 -14.84 22.15 18.59
N GLN A 951 -13.60 21.68 18.54
CA GLN A 951 -13.25 20.26 18.51
C GLN A 951 -13.08 19.70 19.94
N LEU A 952 -13.27 18.40 20.07
CA LEU A 952 -12.97 17.67 21.28
C LEU A 952 -11.47 17.41 21.36
N ASP A 953 -10.95 17.37 22.58
CA ASP A 953 -9.62 16.88 22.86
C ASP A 953 -9.69 15.35 23.02
N LEU A 954 -9.24 14.64 21.98
CA LEU A 954 -9.37 13.18 21.88
C LEU A 954 -8.08 12.45 22.26
N ASN A 955 -6.93 13.12 22.24
CA ASN A 955 -5.64 12.49 22.52
C ASN A 955 -4.71 13.50 23.20
N PRO A 956 -3.86 13.04 24.14
CA PRO A 956 -2.87 13.91 24.75
C PRO A 956 -1.83 14.33 23.71
N ASN A 957 -1.63 15.64 23.57
CA ASN A 957 -0.53 16.16 22.76
C ASN A 957 0.74 16.33 23.59
N PHE A 958 1.84 15.73 23.11
CA PHE A 958 3.17 15.92 23.65
C PHE A 958 3.94 16.99 22.86
N PRO A 959 4.96 17.63 23.47
CA PRO A 959 5.90 18.47 22.75
C PRO A 959 6.53 17.74 21.56
N ARG A 960 6.83 18.49 20.49
CA ARG A 960 7.43 17.95 19.28
C ARG A 960 8.84 17.44 19.58
N ILE A 961 9.03 16.13 19.47
CA ILE A 961 10.29 15.46 19.81
C ILE A 961 11.03 14.80 18.63
N ASN A 962 10.40 14.74 17.47
CA ASN A 962 10.89 13.94 16.33
C ASN A 962 12.34 14.26 15.89
N LEU A 963 12.84 15.47 16.19
CA LEU A 963 14.22 15.84 15.87
C LEU A 963 15.27 15.09 16.67
N SER A 964 14.94 14.66 17.89
CA SER A 964 15.89 14.00 18.79
C SER A 964 16.37 12.64 18.23
N GLY A 965 15.51 11.94 17.48
CA GLY A 965 15.82 10.65 16.85
C GLY A 965 16.68 10.71 15.57
N LEU A 966 17.12 11.89 15.13
CA LEU A 966 17.92 12.06 13.92
C LEU A 966 19.43 11.98 14.21
N TYR A 967 20.23 11.55 13.22
CA TYR A 967 21.70 11.57 13.36
C TYR A 967 22.25 12.98 13.57
N TYR A 968 21.73 13.95 12.83
CA TYR A 968 22.10 15.36 12.90
C TYR A 968 20.85 16.26 12.97
N PRO A 969 20.23 16.41 14.16
CA PRO A 969 18.99 17.18 14.35
C PRO A 969 19.05 18.63 13.86
N ILE A 970 20.26 19.22 13.90
CA ILE A 970 20.51 20.58 13.41
C ILE A 970 20.24 20.72 11.91
N ILE A 971 20.53 19.71 11.09
CA ILE A 971 20.32 19.77 9.64
C ILE A 971 18.84 19.97 9.34
N ASP A 972 17.96 19.21 10.00
CA ASP A 972 16.51 19.33 9.83
C ASP A 972 15.94 20.62 10.42
N THR A 973 16.56 21.16 11.46
CA THR A 973 16.21 22.48 11.99
C THR A 973 16.44 23.59 10.94
N PHE A 974 17.48 23.45 10.11
CA PHE A 974 17.77 24.37 9.00
C PHE A 974 17.09 23.98 7.68
N ASN A 975 16.30 22.92 7.66
CA ASN A 975 15.72 22.36 6.45
C ASN A 975 14.45 23.10 6.01
N ILE A 976 14.65 24.21 5.30
CA ILE A 976 13.60 25.13 4.85
C ILE A 976 12.77 24.62 3.65
N TYR A 977 13.17 23.49 3.03
CA TYR A 977 12.56 22.96 1.79
C TYR A 977 11.06 22.68 1.85
N GLY A 978 10.53 22.18 2.97
CA GLY A 978 9.09 21.92 3.14
C GLY A 978 8.22 23.15 2.89
N GLY A 979 8.77 24.35 3.12
CA GLY A 979 8.09 25.61 2.80
C GLY A 979 7.99 25.89 1.29
N PHE A 980 8.92 25.41 0.46
CA PHE A 980 8.90 25.67 -0.99
C PHE A 980 7.66 25.05 -1.65
N VAL A 981 7.39 23.77 -1.38
CA VAL A 981 6.25 23.06 -1.95
C VAL A 981 4.94 23.74 -1.56
N ALA A 982 4.78 24.06 -0.27
CA ALA A 982 3.60 24.76 0.24
C ALA A 982 3.42 26.13 -0.43
N VAL A 983 4.49 26.90 -0.64
CA VAL A 983 4.39 28.20 -1.33
C VAL A 983 3.97 28.08 -2.79
N ALA A 984 4.55 27.14 -3.55
CA ALA A 984 4.16 26.92 -4.95
C ALA A 984 2.67 26.55 -5.05
N PHE A 985 2.23 25.66 -4.18
CA PHE A 985 0.83 25.24 -4.10
C PHE A 985 -0.09 26.39 -3.71
N SER A 986 0.22 27.14 -2.64
CA SER A 986 -0.57 28.28 -2.17
C SER A 986 -0.64 29.43 -3.20
N LEU A 987 0.45 29.69 -3.93
CA LEU A 987 0.45 30.65 -5.04
C LEU A 987 -0.48 30.22 -6.18
N PHE A 988 -0.44 28.93 -6.56
CA PHE A 988 -1.33 28.41 -7.59
C PHE A 988 -2.80 28.40 -7.14
N PHE A 989 -3.05 28.01 -5.89
CA PHE A 989 -4.37 28.07 -5.30
C PHE A 989 -4.90 29.51 -5.32
N ALA A 990 -4.11 30.49 -4.89
CA ALA A 990 -4.50 31.91 -4.91
C ALA A 990 -4.89 32.39 -6.31
N LYS A 991 -4.13 31.99 -7.34
CA LYS A 991 -4.41 32.31 -8.74
C LYS A 991 -5.70 31.65 -9.24
N THR A 992 -5.88 30.36 -8.94
CA THR A 992 -7.07 29.60 -9.33
C THR A 992 -8.32 30.17 -8.65
N LEU A 993 -8.21 30.50 -7.36
CA LEU A 993 -9.26 31.14 -6.59
C LEU A 993 -9.63 32.51 -7.18
N PHE A 994 -8.64 33.34 -7.56
CA PHE A 994 -8.90 34.62 -8.24
C PHE A 994 -9.64 34.45 -9.57
N GLU A 995 -9.27 33.46 -10.38
CA GLU A 995 -9.92 33.18 -11.68
C GLU A 995 -11.36 32.68 -11.51
N ILE A 996 -11.61 31.74 -10.60
CA ILE A 996 -12.94 31.13 -10.40
C ILE A 996 -13.92 32.11 -9.73
N THR A 997 -13.41 33.06 -8.92
CA THR A 997 -14.22 34.06 -8.21
C THR A 997 -14.36 35.39 -8.97
N ASP A 998 -14.01 35.43 -10.25
CA ASP A 998 -14.02 36.64 -11.09
C ASP A 998 -13.31 37.83 -10.42
N GLY A 999 -12.10 37.58 -9.90
CA GLY A 999 -11.32 38.57 -9.15
C GLY A 999 -11.91 38.90 -7.78
N TYR A 1000 -12.49 37.90 -7.10
CA TYR A 1000 -13.22 38.02 -5.84
C TYR A 1000 -14.37 39.03 -5.91
N ALA A 1001 -15.23 38.89 -6.92
CA ALA A 1001 -16.43 39.71 -7.05
C ALA A 1001 -17.35 39.53 -5.83
N ASN A 1002 -18.04 40.59 -5.39
CA ASN A 1002 -18.98 40.53 -4.26
C ASN A 1002 -20.35 39.96 -4.67
N THR A 1003 -20.35 38.91 -5.50
CA THR A 1003 -21.57 38.18 -5.87
C THR A 1003 -21.74 36.97 -4.95
N VAL A 1004 -22.99 36.54 -4.73
CA VAL A 1004 -23.30 35.34 -3.94
C VAL A 1004 -22.55 34.13 -4.50
N LYS A 1005 -22.59 33.95 -5.83
CA LYS A 1005 -21.89 32.87 -6.55
C LYS A 1005 -20.37 32.86 -6.30
N SER A 1006 -19.71 34.00 -6.46
CA SER A 1006 -18.26 34.14 -6.25
C SER A 1006 -17.86 33.81 -4.81
N ASN A 1007 -18.61 34.31 -3.82
CA ASN A 1007 -18.33 34.02 -2.41
C ASN A 1007 -18.54 32.54 -2.08
N ILE A 1008 -19.63 31.92 -2.56
CA ILE A 1008 -19.90 30.49 -2.36
C ILE A 1008 -18.78 29.64 -2.97
N TYR A 1009 -18.41 29.89 -4.23
CA TYR A 1009 -17.33 29.13 -4.87
C TYR A 1009 -15.99 29.34 -4.17
N GLY A 1010 -15.73 30.56 -3.69
CA GLY A 1010 -14.52 30.87 -2.96
C GLY A 1010 -14.40 30.09 -1.65
N VAL A 1011 -15.48 30.05 -0.85
CA VAL A 1011 -15.53 29.29 0.40
C VAL A 1011 -15.46 27.79 0.12
N LEU A 1012 -16.22 27.27 -0.85
CA LEU A 1012 -16.19 25.86 -1.20
C LEU A 1012 -14.79 25.42 -1.65
N LEU A 1013 -14.11 26.21 -2.48
CA LEU A 1013 -12.76 25.88 -2.94
C LEU A 1013 -11.75 25.94 -1.79
N ALA A 1014 -11.84 26.92 -0.89
CA ALA A 1014 -11.03 26.96 0.32
C ALA A 1014 -11.29 25.76 1.22
N MET A 1015 -12.56 25.34 1.35
CA MET A 1015 -12.97 24.18 2.12
C MET A 1015 -12.46 22.87 1.55
N PHE A 1016 -12.52 22.67 0.24
CA PHE A 1016 -11.96 21.46 -0.38
C PHE A 1016 -10.43 21.39 -0.29
N VAL A 1017 -9.74 22.52 -0.21
CA VAL A 1017 -8.27 22.56 -0.23
C VAL A 1017 -7.66 22.58 1.16
N TYR A 1018 -8.27 23.33 2.08
CA TYR A 1018 -7.76 23.54 3.43
C TYR A 1018 -8.71 23.03 4.51
N GLY A 1019 -9.91 22.54 4.17
CA GLY A 1019 -10.84 22.00 5.17
C GLY A 1019 -10.25 20.82 5.95
N GLY A 1020 -9.44 19.98 5.29
CA GLY A 1020 -8.73 18.87 5.94
C GLY A 1020 -7.62 19.28 6.92
N THR A 1021 -7.34 20.58 7.11
CA THR A 1021 -6.45 21.04 8.21
C THR A 1021 -7.12 20.99 9.57
N ILE A 1022 -8.47 21.02 9.59
CA ILE A 1022 -9.27 20.78 10.78
C ILE A 1022 -9.68 19.31 10.74
N GLU A 1023 -9.28 18.55 11.75
CA GLU A 1023 -9.58 17.12 11.84
C GLU A 1023 -11.09 16.85 11.86
N MET A 1024 -11.55 15.86 11.08
CA MET A 1024 -12.94 15.42 11.17
C MET A 1024 -13.08 14.39 12.27
N GLN A 1025 -13.58 14.86 13.41
CA GLN A 1025 -13.84 14.02 14.58
C GLN A 1025 -15.24 13.39 14.48
N TYR A 1026 -15.48 12.40 15.34
CA TYR A 1026 -16.78 11.72 15.40
C TYR A 1026 -17.94 12.65 15.83
N THR A 1027 -17.65 13.80 16.44
CA THR A 1027 -18.59 14.90 16.61
C THR A 1027 -18.66 15.75 15.33
N ILE A 1028 -19.42 15.23 14.36
CA ILE A 1028 -19.43 15.78 13.00
C ILE A 1028 -20.01 17.20 12.94
N GLY A 1029 -21.05 17.51 13.70
CA GLY A 1029 -21.66 18.84 13.71
C GLY A 1029 -20.63 19.94 14.04
N PRO A 1030 -19.98 19.88 15.22
CA PRO A 1030 -18.89 20.80 15.57
C PRO A 1030 -17.74 20.80 14.57
N SER A 1031 -17.31 19.63 14.10
CA SER A 1031 -16.22 19.51 13.12
C SER A 1031 -16.56 20.20 11.78
N LEU A 1032 -17.78 20.04 11.27
CA LEU A 1032 -18.26 20.72 10.06
C LEU A 1032 -18.36 22.23 10.27
N ILE A 1033 -18.83 22.68 11.43
CA ILE A 1033 -18.86 24.10 11.78
C ILE A 1033 -17.44 24.66 11.80
N ALA A 1034 -16.49 23.96 12.43
CA ALA A 1034 -15.09 24.34 12.49
C ALA A 1034 -14.46 24.41 11.09
N ILE A 1035 -14.70 23.40 10.23
CA ILE A 1035 -14.23 23.39 8.83
C ILE A 1035 -14.83 24.57 8.04
N ILE A 1036 -16.15 24.78 8.09
CA ILE A 1036 -16.81 25.86 7.35
C ILE A 1036 -16.34 27.22 7.86
N LEU A 1037 -16.21 27.38 9.18
CA LEU A 1037 -15.71 28.59 9.82
C LEU A 1037 -14.28 28.87 9.38
N TYR A 1038 -13.38 27.92 9.56
CA TYR A 1038 -11.97 28.03 9.16
C TYR A 1038 -11.83 28.36 7.67
N SER A 1039 -12.55 27.63 6.80
CA SER A 1039 -12.51 27.82 5.35
C SER A 1039 -13.06 29.18 4.92
N THR A 1040 -14.12 29.65 5.59
CA THR A 1040 -14.68 30.98 5.35
C THR A 1040 -13.69 32.05 5.76
N LEU A 1041 -13.12 31.95 6.97
CA LEU A 1041 -12.16 32.91 7.50
C LEU A 1041 -10.87 32.94 6.65
N LEU A 1042 -10.38 31.79 6.22
CA LEU A 1042 -9.25 31.67 5.30
C LEU A 1042 -9.57 32.29 3.93
N PHE A 1043 -10.76 32.06 3.37
CA PHE A 1043 -11.20 32.75 2.15
C PHE A 1043 -11.21 34.27 2.31
N LEU A 1044 -11.58 34.80 3.48
CA LEU A 1044 -11.52 36.24 3.76
C LEU A 1044 -10.07 36.77 3.75
N ILE A 1045 -9.08 36.01 4.26
CA ILE A 1045 -7.66 36.34 4.12
C ILE A 1045 -7.29 36.45 2.64
N TYR A 1046 -7.67 35.46 1.83
CA TYR A 1046 -7.39 35.48 0.39
C TYR A 1046 -8.04 36.68 -0.31
N LYS A 1047 -9.30 36.99 0.04
CA LYS A 1047 -10.11 38.03 -0.60
C LYS A 1047 -9.73 39.45 -0.19
N PHE A 1048 -9.37 39.68 1.08
CA PHE A 1048 -9.16 41.03 1.61
C PHE A 1048 -7.70 41.39 1.86
N ILE A 1049 -6.83 40.40 2.08
CA ILE A 1049 -5.40 40.60 2.37
C ILE A 1049 -4.56 40.24 1.14
N ILE A 1050 -4.71 39.01 0.61
CA ILE A 1050 -3.85 38.49 -0.46
C ILE A 1050 -4.26 39.00 -1.85
N LYS A 1051 -5.55 39.31 -2.07
CA LYS A 1051 -6.17 39.64 -3.38
C LYS A 1051 -5.35 40.57 -4.28
N ASN A 1052 -4.62 41.53 -3.69
CA ASN A 1052 -3.85 42.52 -4.42
C ASN A 1052 -2.33 42.38 -4.20
N ASN A 1053 -1.84 41.31 -3.58
CA ASN A 1053 -0.42 41.14 -3.26
C ASN A 1053 -0.03 39.66 -3.01
N TYR A 1054 0.23 38.91 -4.08
CA TYR A 1054 0.70 37.53 -3.96
C TYR A 1054 2.11 37.39 -3.37
N MET A 1055 2.89 38.48 -3.28
CA MET A 1055 4.21 38.46 -2.63
C MET A 1055 4.12 38.23 -1.10
N LEU A 1056 2.93 38.31 -0.50
CA LEU A 1056 2.71 37.93 0.91
C LEU A 1056 2.82 36.42 1.14
N ILE A 1057 2.37 35.60 0.19
CA ILE A 1057 2.18 34.14 0.39
C ILE A 1057 3.47 33.44 0.85
N PRO A 1058 4.66 33.71 0.25
CA PRO A 1058 5.91 33.15 0.73
C PRO A 1058 6.19 33.39 2.22
N PHE A 1059 5.88 34.60 2.68
CA PHE A 1059 6.07 34.99 4.08
C PHE A 1059 4.97 34.44 4.98
N MET A 1060 3.72 34.38 4.52
CA MET A 1060 2.62 33.72 5.24
C MET A 1060 2.98 32.27 5.58
N VAL A 1061 3.39 31.49 4.58
CA VAL A 1061 3.78 30.08 4.79
C VAL A 1061 4.99 29.95 5.71
N LEU A 1062 6.00 30.82 5.56
CA LEU A 1062 7.16 30.84 6.46
C LEU A 1062 6.74 31.09 7.92
N PHE A 1063 5.95 32.14 8.16
CA PHE A 1063 5.55 32.52 9.51
C PHE A 1063 4.57 31.53 10.13
N GLU A 1064 3.67 30.91 9.37
CA GLU A 1064 2.83 29.80 9.85
C GLU A 1064 3.69 28.64 10.37
N ARG A 1065 4.75 28.27 9.63
CA ARG A 1065 5.68 27.23 10.06
C ARG A 1065 6.45 27.62 11.31
N ILE A 1066 6.87 28.89 11.43
CA ILE A 1066 7.52 29.41 12.64
C ILE A 1066 6.58 29.29 13.84
N ILE A 1067 5.36 29.81 13.69
CA ILE A 1067 4.34 29.81 14.76
C ILE A 1067 4.04 28.38 15.22
N SER A 1068 3.72 27.48 14.30
CA SER A 1068 3.42 26.07 14.62
C SER A 1068 4.60 25.35 15.29
N THR A 1069 5.84 25.62 14.87
CA THR A 1069 7.00 24.98 15.50
C THR A 1069 7.24 25.49 16.92
N PHE A 1070 7.10 26.80 17.17
CA PHE A 1070 7.23 27.34 18.53
C PHE A 1070 6.06 26.91 19.44
N SER A 1071 4.84 26.80 18.89
CA SER A 1071 3.65 26.30 19.58
C SER A 1071 3.84 24.88 20.10
N SER A 1072 4.39 24.01 19.25
CA SER A 1072 4.66 22.59 19.57
C SER A 1072 5.90 22.33 20.42
N ASN A 1073 6.78 23.32 20.61
CA ASN A 1073 7.97 23.25 21.47
C ASN A 1073 7.79 24.02 22.79
N GLU A 1074 6.54 24.19 23.25
CA GLU A 1074 6.23 24.93 24.49
C GLU A 1074 6.87 26.32 24.54
N LEU A 1075 6.81 27.05 23.42
CA LEU A 1075 7.43 28.37 23.27
C LEU A 1075 8.96 28.39 23.50
N GLY A 1076 9.63 27.25 23.29
CA GLY A 1076 11.07 27.08 23.44
C GLY A 1076 11.50 26.62 24.84
N ALA A 1077 10.56 26.33 25.74
CA ALA A 1077 10.86 25.68 27.02
C ALA A 1077 11.32 24.24 26.80
N PHE A 1078 10.68 23.54 25.87
CA PHE A 1078 11.06 22.18 25.48
C PHE A 1078 12.08 22.22 24.31
N ASN A 1079 13.13 21.40 24.41
CA ASN A 1079 14.11 21.21 23.36
C ASN A 1079 14.33 19.70 23.13
N SER A 1080 14.05 19.23 21.91
CA SER A 1080 14.32 17.85 21.48
C SER A 1080 15.81 17.50 21.57
N TYR A 1081 16.67 18.49 21.36
CA TYR A 1081 18.12 18.34 21.46
C TYR A 1081 18.75 19.64 21.97
N PRO A 1082 19.99 19.60 22.50
CA PRO A 1082 20.61 20.77 23.10
C PRO A 1082 20.65 21.99 22.18
N ASN A 1083 20.15 23.13 22.67
CA ASN A 1083 20.10 24.43 21.98
C ASN A 1083 19.16 24.51 20.77
N GLU A 1084 18.19 23.58 20.62
CA GLU A 1084 17.20 23.63 19.52
C GLU A 1084 16.56 25.02 19.37
N ALA A 1085 16.07 25.62 20.45
CA ALA A 1085 15.43 26.94 20.43
C ALA A 1085 16.32 28.03 19.81
N ILE A 1086 17.62 28.00 20.09
CA ILE A 1086 18.59 28.95 19.51
C ILE A 1086 18.74 28.68 18.01
N PHE A 1087 18.95 27.43 17.62
CA PHE A 1087 19.10 27.07 16.21
C PHE A 1087 17.84 27.34 15.38
N MET A 1088 16.66 27.17 15.97
CA MET A 1088 15.39 27.55 15.36
C MET A 1088 15.35 29.04 15.05
N VAL A 1089 15.68 29.91 16.02
CA VAL A 1089 15.73 31.36 15.80
C VAL A 1089 16.69 31.70 14.66
N VAL A 1090 17.89 31.11 14.64
CA VAL A 1090 18.86 31.34 13.55
C VAL A 1090 18.32 30.84 12.21
N SER A 1091 17.75 29.63 12.15
CA SER A 1091 17.14 29.05 10.95
C SER A 1091 16.05 29.96 10.38
N TYR A 1092 15.23 30.57 11.22
CA TYR A 1092 14.17 31.47 10.78
C TYR A 1092 14.68 32.83 10.31
N LEU A 1093 15.72 33.39 10.94
CA LEU A 1093 16.38 34.60 10.43
C LEU A 1093 16.98 34.36 9.04
N VAL A 1094 17.66 33.22 8.85
CA VAL A 1094 18.16 32.80 7.53
C VAL A 1094 17.00 32.58 6.55
N GLY A 1095 15.94 31.92 7.00
CA GLY A 1095 14.72 31.68 6.22
C GLY A 1095 14.12 32.98 5.67
N ILE A 1096 13.98 34.02 6.50
CA ILE A 1096 13.49 35.33 6.06
C ILE A 1096 14.37 35.90 4.94
N VAL A 1097 15.70 35.85 5.08
CA VAL A 1097 16.63 36.34 4.05
C VAL A 1097 16.48 35.55 2.75
N VAL A 1098 16.40 34.22 2.83
CA VAL A 1098 16.20 33.34 1.68
C VAL A 1098 14.87 33.66 0.99
N TRP A 1099 13.78 33.75 1.75
CA TRP A 1099 12.44 34.05 1.23
C TRP A 1099 12.34 35.45 0.62
N VAL A 1100 13.08 36.44 1.12
CA VAL A 1100 13.20 37.77 0.48
C VAL A 1100 13.82 37.65 -0.90
N GLN A 1101 14.94 36.92 -1.04
CA GLN A 1101 15.59 36.75 -2.33
C GLN A 1101 14.73 35.94 -3.30
N LEU A 1102 14.06 34.90 -2.81
CA LEU A 1102 13.15 34.09 -3.60
C LEU A 1102 11.91 34.86 -4.06
N THR A 1103 11.33 35.68 -3.18
CA THR A 1103 10.19 36.53 -3.53
C THR A 1103 10.60 37.53 -4.61
N LYS A 1104 11.80 38.13 -4.52
CA LYS A 1104 12.33 38.92 -5.65
C LYS A 1104 12.43 38.06 -6.90
N PHE A 1105 13.00 36.87 -6.82
CA PHE A 1105 13.19 35.98 -7.96
C PHE A 1105 11.90 35.51 -8.67
N PHE A 1106 10.80 35.33 -7.93
CA PHE A 1106 9.49 34.93 -8.47
C PHE A 1106 8.72 36.10 -9.09
N PHE A 1107 8.85 37.30 -8.53
CA PHE A 1107 8.01 38.45 -8.85
C PHE A 1107 8.74 39.60 -9.59
N ASP A 1108 10.06 39.49 -9.79
CA ASP A 1108 10.83 40.43 -10.62
C ASP A 1108 10.48 40.25 -12.10
N THR A 1109 10.14 41.37 -12.75
CA THR A 1109 9.62 41.44 -14.12
C THR A 1109 10.70 41.71 -15.17
N ASP A 1110 11.91 42.06 -14.75
CA ASP A 1110 12.98 42.46 -15.66
C ASP A 1110 13.80 41.25 -16.19
N GLN A 1111 13.30 40.02 -15.98
CA GLN A 1111 13.89 38.74 -16.42
C GLN A 1111 13.00 37.87 -17.32
#